data_AF-A0A3C0T5R0-F1
#
_entry.id   AF-A0A3C0T5R0-F1
#
_cell.length_a   1.000
_cell.length_b   1.000
_cell.length_c   1.000
_cell.angle_alpha   90.00
_cell.angle_beta   90.00
_cell.angle_gamma   90.00
#
_symmetry.space_group_name_H-M   'P 1'
#
loop_
_entity.id
_entity.type
_entity.pdbx_description
1 polymer ?
#
loop_
_entity_poly.entity_id
_entity_poly.type
_entity_poly.pdbx_seq_one_letter_code
_entity_poly.pdbx_strand_id
1 'polypeptide(L)'
;MSLLDTATGFLTNLSRPVEGAQNAAAYFASSVSGPVIQSICISCHVEGGAAGEGASALQYTPQGADGYQYSNFQVLRDYVAADPDNANKLLEKPRLAVPHGGGALLSADSNEYQALVQFLELLNADIDESNNVSLDGFWEGVTLATPEQTLRRAALIVAQRVPTDEELASVVSGSEEDLRATVRGLMDGDGFHRFLTTGANDRLFTDAFLANLFFEAADLNSTVFFPQGTIRYFEDQPETEEEELEKFHWNNWWRWGLARAPVELIAYIVMNDRSYQEVITADYMMVNFMTADILNSDVEFETEDHRVFLPGRNQGQIVRDDQLVAEFIQGEGLNITSHGDFIEYPHASALNTHSFLNRYPTTETNRNRTRARWTYYHFLGVDIEKSARRTTDSVALADTNNPTMNNPACTVCHSLHDPVAGTFQNYGNEGFYRDQHGGMDSLPDTYKHPEWFSDDAEPGDYVEGDTSFRDMREAGFDGQLAPNAENSLQWLGSVIAEDPRFAAASVKFWWPALVGSDALTPPEASEDVGFQDQLLAFEAQNTFIESLGEEFANGIQGGSPYSGRDLLTEIIVSPWFRATALTDAASTTVAVNREYGTHRLLTPLELEQKSRELLGWTWGAGESFYQFDGIWTNLMDRFRIYYGGIDSDGIRERSRALTPLMANVAERQAITMACPAVVVDFDREDSNRLLFDGIQADVTPTFQVRQTYNVSAGSRETAETFSVSTSLHPAPAVINISFLNDYAEDDGDRNLRLDSLTIVDSQNSEVLQLELEDLDSIEGATAECGDSRSNHFIVWGNCTVSVSFIPALADTFEVRVVAYGDQAGPDEPLMQIQVDSDDAESGLSAGAAHIKVKLVDLHQELLGETLTSNSIEIEESYQLLVETWADRRSQENNFEAWSWPDENCFFYLEEQWEEGGVAHRAQDPHSMLNTWTSVLIYLMTDFYYLHE
;
A
#
# COMPACT_ATOMS: atom_id res chain seq x y z
N MET A 1 -59.16 24.82 64.91
CA MET A 1 -58.86 24.16 66.19
C MET A 1 -57.36 24.03 66.26
N SER A 2 -56.76 24.56 67.33
CA SER A 2 -55.38 25.03 67.40
C SER A 2 -54.33 23.91 67.41
N LEU A 3 -53.28 24.16 66.62
CA LEU A 3 -51.91 23.69 66.78
C LEU A 3 -51.27 24.24 68.07
N LEU A 4 -50.29 23.50 68.58
CA LEU A 4 -48.91 23.92 68.92
C LEU A 4 -48.40 23.03 70.06
N ASP A 5 -47.24 22.37 69.88
CA ASP A 5 -46.12 22.66 70.75
C ASP A 5 -44.76 22.17 70.22
N THR A 6 -43.76 22.98 70.52
CA THR A 6 -42.34 22.94 70.13
C THR A 6 -41.50 21.91 70.90
N ALA A 7 -40.35 21.52 70.33
CA ALA A 7 -39.28 20.82 71.04
C ALA A 7 -37.92 21.55 70.88
N THR A 8 -37.17 21.64 71.97
CA THR A 8 -35.75 22.02 72.02
C THR A 8 -34.98 20.96 72.83
N GLY A 9 -33.75 20.65 72.41
CA GLY A 9 -32.69 20.15 73.29
C GLY A 9 -31.97 18.86 72.90
N PHE A 10 -30.90 19.01 72.11
CA PHE A 10 -29.57 18.36 72.22
C PHE A 10 -29.44 16.90 72.70
N LEU A 11 -28.92 16.02 71.82
CA LEU A 11 -27.59 15.38 71.93
C LEU A 11 -27.31 14.42 70.74
N THR A 12 -26.17 14.67 70.09
CA THR A 12 -25.24 13.72 69.42
C THR A 12 -25.75 12.78 68.32
N ASN A 13 -25.40 13.13 67.08
CA ASN A 13 -24.89 12.17 66.08
C ASN A 13 -23.79 12.85 65.26
N LEU A 14 -22.58 12.91 65.84
CA LEU A 14 -21.34 13.09 65.10
C LEU A 14 -20.79 11.70 64.83
N SER A 15 -20.57 11.39 63.55
CA SER A 15 -19.46 10.60 62.97
C SER A 15 -19.92 9.62 61.89
N ARG A 16 -19.84 10.07 60.62
CA ARG A 16 -19.33 9.31 59.46
C ARG A 16 -19.15 10.30 58.30
N PRO A 17 -18.01 11.00 58.25
CA PRO A 17 -17.20 11.03 57.02
C PRO A 17 -15.67 10.94 57.22
N VAL A 18 -15.17 10.55 58.41
CA VAL A 18 -13.71 10.60 58.71
C VAL A 18 -12.91 9.39 58.23
N GLU A 19 -13.53 8.20 58.08
CA GLU A 19 -12.83 6.96 57.69
C GLU A 19 -12.50 6.90 56.18
N GLY A 20 -13.40 7.37 55.32
CA GLY A 20 -13.18 7.39 53.86
C GLY A 20 -12.08 8.36 53.42
N ALA A 21 -12.05 9.57 53.99
CA ALA A 21 -11.06 10.59 53.64
C ALA A 21 -9.62 10.24 54.08
N GLN A 22 -9.44 9.51 55.19
CA GLN A 22 -8.11 9.01 55.60
C GLN A 22 -7.63 7.88 54.68
N ASN A 23 -8.53 7.00 54.23
CA ASN A 23 -8.21 5.95 53.26
C ASN A 23 -7.86 6.52 51.88
N ALA A 24 -8.60 7.53 51.41
CA ALA A 24 -8.33 8.21 50.14
C ALA A 24 -6.96 8.93 50.13
N ALA A 25 -6.59 9.61 51.23
CA ALA A 25 -5.30 10.27 51.33
C ALA A 25 -4.11 9.27 51.35
N ALA A 26 -4.27 8.14 52.04
CA ALA A 26 -3.26 7.08 52.04
C ALA A 26 -3.11 6.43 50.65
N TYR A 27 -4.24 6.14 49.99
CA TYR A 27 -4.26 5.58 48.63
C TYR A 27 -3.67 6.55 47.60
N PHE A 28 -4.02 7.83 47.68
CA PHE A 28 -3.40 8.87 46.85
C PHE A 28 -1.88 8.86 46.99
N ALA A 29 -1.36 8.84 48.22
CA ALA A 29 0.08 8.87 48.46
C ALA A 29 0.80 7.63 47.90
N SER A 30 0.18 6.45 47.93
CA SER A 30 0.80 5.20 47.44
C SER A 30 0.62 4.95 45.95
N SER A 31 -0.50 5.34 45.36
CA SER A 31 -0.95 4.83 44.06
C SER A 31 -1.23 5.92 43.01
N VAL A 32 -1.49 7.16 43.42
CA VAL A 32 -1.82 8.26 42.48
C VAL A 32 -0.70 9.29 42.41
N SER A 33 -0.12 9.66 43.57
CA SER A 33 0.84 10.75 43.65
C SER A 33 2.06 10.52 42.79
N GLY A 34 2.68 9.34 42.86
CA GLY A 34 3.86 9.01 42.04
C GLY A 34 3.46 8.71 40.59
N PRO A 35 2.73 7.61 40.36
CA PRO A 35 2.44 7.11 39.00
C PRO A 35 1.66 8.08 38.12
N VAL A 36 0.67 8.79 38.67
CA VAL A 36 -0.20 9.66 37.87
C VAL A 36 0.26 11.11 37.92
N ILE A 37 0.37 11.68 39.12
CA ILE A 37 0.62 13.11 39.25
C ILE A 37 2.05 13.45 38.90
N GLN A 38 3.03 12.82 39.55
CA GLN A 38 4.44 13.16 39.34
C GLN A 38 5.01 12.64 38.02
N SER A 39 4.47 11.54 37.47
CA SER A 39 4.96 10.99 36.21
C SER A 39 4.30 11.58 34.98
N ILE A 40 2.99 11.92 35.06
CA ILE A 40 2.19 12.26 33.87
C ILE A 40 1.68 13.70 33.96
N CYS A 41 0.81 14.01 34.92
CA CYS A 41 0.08 15.29 34.89
C CYS A 41 0.97 16.51 35.18
N ILE A 42 2.01 16.36 36.01
CA ILE A 42 2.83 17.50 36.45
C ILE A 42 3.67 18.13 35.34
N SER A 43 3.90 17.42 34.23
CA SER A 43 4.64 17.95 33.07
C SER A 43 4.00 19.23 32.53
N CYS A 44 2.67 19.30 32.57
CA CYS A 44 1.89 20.47 32.15
C CYS A 44 1.26 21.24 33.31
N HIS A 45 0.82 20.54 34.37
CA HIS A 45 0.09 21.11 35.50
C HIS A 45 1.01 21.54 36.64
N VAL A 46 2.00 22.37 36.34
CA VAL A 46 2.96 22.94 37.30
C VAL A 46 3.07 24.44 37.07
N GLU A 47 3.56 25.18 38.06
CA GLU A 47 3.86 26.61 37.92
C GLU A 47 4.81 26.86 36.72
N GLY A 48 4.38 27.69 35.77
CA GLY A 48 5.11 27.95 34.52
C GLY A 48 4.93 26.90 33.42
N GLY A 49 4.20 25.81 33.67
CA GLY A 49 3.87 24.78 32.68
C GLY A 49 2.74 25.19 31.73
N ALA A 50 2.53 24.41 30.67
CA ALA A 50 1.53 24.68 29.62
C ALA A 50 0.07 24.76 30.14
N ALA A 51 -0.22 24.10 31.27
CA ALA A 51 -1.52 24.18 31.96
C ALA A 51 -1.44 24.96 33.29
N GLY A 52 -0.50 25.90 33.40
CA GLY A 52 -0.21 26.72 34.58
C GLY A 52 -1.30 27.71 35.00
N GLU A 53 -0.92 28.67 35.83
CA GLU A 53 -1.83 29.61 36.51
C GLU A 53 -2.75 30.36 35.52
N GLY A 54 -4.07 30.22 35.71
CA GLY A 54 -5.10 30.80 34.84
C GLY A 54 -5.59 29.90 33.71
N ALA A 55 -4.86 28.84 33.34
CA ALA A 55 -5.27 27.85 32.32
C ALA A 55 -5.96 26.61 32.93
N SER A 56 -5.55 26.20 34.14
CA SER A 56 -6.19 25.11 34.89
C SER A 56 -6.24 25.38 36.40
N ALA A 57 -7.31 24.92 37.04
CA ALA A 57 -7.43 24.90 38.51
C ALA A 57 -6.57 23.81 39.17
N LEU A 58 -6.02 22.89 38.37
CA LEU A 58 -5.11 21.83 38.81
C LEU A 58 -3.67 22.31 38.66
N GLN A 59 -3.05 22.65 39.78
CA GLN A 59 -1.64 23.05 39.88
C GLN A 59 -0.93 22.15 40.91
N TYR A 60 0.03 21.35 40.46
CA TYR A 60 0.73 20.38 41.28
C TYR A 60 2.09 20.87 41.74
N THR A 61 2.46 20.47 42.94
CA THR A 61 3.77 20.67 43.55
C THR A 61 4.70 19.49 43.19
N PRO A 62 5.94 19.75 42.74
CA PRO A 62 6.93 18.69 42.44
C PRO A 62 7.38 17.91 43.68
N GLN A 63 7.80 16.65 43.49
CA GLN A 63 8.26 15.73 44.53
C GLN A 63 9.41 16.27 45.39
N GLY A 64 10.19 17.23 44.87
CA GLY A 64 11.28 17.89 45.60
C GLY A 64 10.84 18.91 46.65
N ALA A 65 9.55 19.29 46.69
CA ALA A 65 9.05 20.26 47.66
C ALA A 65 8.49 19.58 48.93
N ASP A 66 8.72 20.21 50.08
CA ASP A 66 8.20 19.73 51.35
C ASP A 66 6.66 19.66 51.35
N GLY A 67 6.12 18.49 51.64
CA GLY A 67 4.67 18.26 51.75
C GLY A 67 3.92 18.12 50.42
N TYR A 68 4.61 17.94 49.29
CA TYR A 68 4.00 17.89 47.95
C TYR A 68 2.85 16.87 47.82
N GLN A 69 2.95 15.69 48.46
CA GLN A 69 1.88 14.68 48.40
C GLN A 69 0.59 15.19 49.05
N TYR A 70 0.72 15.90 50.17
CA TYR A 70 -0.42 16.46 50.88
C TYR A 70 -1.02 17.64 50.11
N SER A 71 -0.19 18.55 49.57
CA SER A 71 -0.69 19.66 48.76
C SER A 71 -1.41 19.17 47.50
N ASN A 72 -0.84 18.22 46.77
CA ASN A 72 -1.44 17.66 45.55
C ASN A 72 -2.75 16.91 45.83
N PHE A 73 -2.81 16.16 46.94
CA PHE A 73 -4.06 15.55 47.40
C PHE A 73 -5.14 16.59 47.66
N GLN A 74 -4.80 17.70 48.33
CA GLN A 74 -5.76 18.78 48.60
C GLN A 74 -6.22 19.44 47.30
N VAL A 75 -5.33 19.69 46.34
CA VAL A 75 -5.68 20.25 45.03
C VAL A 75 -6.73 19.41 44.32
N LEU A 76 -6.52 18.10 44.18
CA LEU A 76 -7.49 17.21 43.55
C LEU A 76 -8.81 17.14 44.32
N ARG A 77 -8.74 16.97 45.64
CA ARG A 77 -9.94 16.89 46.49
C ARG A 77 -10.78 18.16 46.37
N ASP A 78 -10.15 19.32 46.41
CA ASP A 78 -10.83 20.61 46.37
C ASP A 78 -11.37 20.89 44.96
N TYR A 79 -10.66 20.47 43.91
CA TYR A 79 -11.15 20.50 42.53
C TYR A 79 -12.42 19.65 42.35
N VAL A 80 -12.40 18.39 42.79
CA VAL A 80 -13.56 17.48 42.72
C VAL A 80 -14.73 18.01 43.57
N ALA A 81 -14.46 18.59 44.73
CA ALA A 81 -15.51 19.16 45.58
C ALA A 81 -16.14 20.46 45.04
N ALA A 82 -15.48 21.15 44.11
CA ALA A 82 -15.95 22.44 43.60
C ALA A 82 -17.13 22.32 42.61
N ASP A 83 -17.23 21.22 41.88
CA ASP A 83 -18.28 20.94 40.89
C ASP A 83 -18.48 19.42 40.78
N PRO A 84 -19.71 18.89 40.92
CA PRO A 84 -19.98 17.46 40.75
C PRO A 84 -19.40 16.86 39.45
N ASP A 85 -19.36 17.62 38.36
CA ASP A 85 -18.87 17.14 37.06
C ASP A 85 -17.33 17.07 36.98
N ASN A 86 -16.60 17.64 37.95
CA ASN A 86 -15.13 17.68 37.90
C ASN A 86 -14.48 16.31 38.06
N ALA A 87 -15.15 15.35 38.71
CA ALA A 87 -14.66 13.98 38.80
C ALA A 87 -14.65 13.32 37.41
N ASN A 88 -15.75 13.44 36.66
CA ASN A 88 -15.85 12.97 35.27
C ASN A 88 -14.82 13.68 34.37
N LYS A 89 -14.72 15.02 34.45
CA LYS A 89 -13.71 15.77 33.66
C LYS A 89 -12.26 15.36 33.95
N LEU A 90 -11.95 14.95 35.18
CA LEU A 90 -10.61 14.48 35.56
C LEU A 90 -10.28 13.12 34.90
N LEU A 91 -11.28 12.30 34.62
CA LEU A 91 -11.16 11.02 33.92
C LEU A 91 -11.22 11.19 32.40
N GLU A 92 -12.08 12.07 31.90
CA GLU A 92 -12.36 12.27 30.48
C GLU A 92 -11.24 13.01 29.73
N LYS A 93 -10.65 14.04 30.34
CA LYS A 93 -9.62 14.86 29.68
C LYS A 93 -8.36 14.06 29.32
N PRO A 94 -7.75 13.28 30.23
CA PRO A 94 -6.56 12.50 29.91
C PRO A 94 -6.79 11.43 28.84
N ARG A 95 -8.04 11.00 28.62
CA ARG A 95 -8.44 10.02 27.61
C ARG A 95 -8.88 10.63 26.27
N LEU A 96 -8.93 11.96 26.17
CA LEU A 96 -9.56 12.69 25.06
C LEU A 96 -11.04 12.37 24.82
N ALA A 97 -11.77 11.95 25.85
CA ALA A 97 -13.24 11.92 25.81
C ALA A 97 -13.84 13.33 25.75
N VAL A 98 -13.07 14.33 26.21
CA VAL A 98 -13.32 15.75 25.96
C VAL A 98 -12.00 16.43 25.59
N PRO A 99 -12.02 17.59 24.89
CA PRO A 99 -10.80 18.26 24.46
C PRO A 99 -9.81 18.53 25.60
N HIS A 100 -8.57 18.06 25.41
CA HIS A 100 -7.45 18.28 26.32
C HIS A 100 -6.23 18.76 25.54
N GLY A 101 -5.73 19.95 25.87
CA GLY A 101 -4.62 20.58 25.14
C GLY A 101 -3.29 19.81 25.22
N GLY A 102 -3.15 18.88 26.18
CA GLY A 102 -2.00 17.99 26.31
C GLY A 102 -2.13 16.67 25.55
N GLY A 103 -3.21 16.45 24.78
CA GLY A 103 -3.46 15.19 24.09
C GLY A 103 -3.94 14.07 25.02
N ALA A 104 -3.95 12.83 24.51
CA ALA A 104 -4.24 11.63 25.25
C ALA A 104 -3.02 11.23 26.07
N LEU A 105 -3.20 11.13 27.39
CA LEU A 105 -2.17 10.79 28.36
C LEU A 105 -2.46 9.48 29.10
N LEU A 106 -3.73 9.05 29.11
CA LEU A 106 -4.20 7.83 29.76
C LEU A 106 -5.19 7.11 28.84
N SER A 107 -5.26 5.79 28.97
CA SER A 107 -6.30 4.94 28.37
C SER A 107 -7.14 4.27 29.47
N ALA A 108 -8.33 3.79 29.12
CA ALA A 108 -9.21 3.10 30.07
C ALA A 108 -8.57 1.88 30.76
N ASP A 109 -7.63 1.19 30.11
CA ASP A 109 -6.93 0.01 30.65
C ASP A 109 -5.63 0.33 31.41
N SER A 110 -5.16 1.58 31.37
CA SER A 110 -3.94 1.97 32.08
C SER A 110 -4.11 1.84 33.60
N ASN A 111 -3.07 1.36 34.29
CA ASN A 111 -3.06 1.23 35.74
C ASN A 111 -3.26 2.59 36.43
N GLU A 112 -2.73 3.65 35.81
CA GLU A 112 -2.83 5.04 36.22
C GLU A 112 -4.27 5.55 36.17
N TYR A 113 -5.02 5.22 35.11
CA TYR A 113 -6.44 5.55 35.01
C TYR A 113 -7.26 4.79 36.06
N GLN A 114 -7.04 3.48 36.19
CA GLN A 114 -7.72 2.66 37.20
C GLN A 114 -7.42 3.13 38.62
N ALA A 115 -6.20 3.61 38.88
CA ALA A 115 -5.84 4.23 40.14
C ALA A 115 -6.58 5.55 40.37
N LEU A 116 -6.78 6.39 39.35
CA LEU A 116 -7.61 7.59 39.45
C LEU A 116 -9.08 7.26 39.73
N VAL A 117 -9.66 6.29 39.03
CA VAL A 117 -11.05 5.83 39.27
C VAL A 117 -11.21 5.38 40.72
N GLN A 118 -10.35 4.48 41.20
CA GLN A 118 -10.39 4.00 42.58
C GLN A 118 -10.21 5.13 43.60
N PHE A 119 -9.35 6.11 43.31
CA PHE A 119 -9.18 7.27 44.18
C PHE A 119 -10.45 8.13 44.25
N LEU A 120 -11.12 8.39 43.13
CA LEU A 120 -12.37 9.15 43.07
C LEU A 120 -13.53 8.41 43.77
N GLU A 121 -13.59 7.08 43.64
CA GLU A 121 -14.53 6.24 44.40
C GLU A 121 -14.31 6.36 45.92
N LEU A 122 -13.05 6.36 46.38
CA LEU A 122 -12.70 6.55 47.80
C LEU A 122 -13.08 7.96 48.31
N LEU A 123 -13.13 8.95 47.41
CA LEU A 123 -13.66 10.29 47.71
C LEU A 123 -15.19 10.35 47.74
N ASN A 124 -15.89 9.28 47.33
CA ASN A 124 -17.33 9.25 47.05
C ASN A 124 -17.73 10.32 46.01
N ALA A 125 -16.90 10.51 44.99
CA ALA A 125 -17.25 11.33 43.83
C ALA A 125 -18.35 10.66 43.00
N ASP A 126 -19.14 11.47 42.29
CA ASP A 126 -20.09 10.96 41.29
C ASP A 126 -19.32 10.68 39.99
N ILE A 127 -19.37 9.43 39.51
CA ILE A 127 -18.64 8.99 38.32
C ILE A 127 -19.65 8.34 37.38
N ASP A 128 -19.70 8.82 36.15
CA ASP A 128 -20.59 8.31 35.11
C ASP A 128 -20.19 6.90 34.68
N GLU A 129 -21.16 6.06 34.33
CA GLU A 129 -20.90 4.69 33.88
C GLU A 129 -20.01 4.64 32.61
N SER A 130 -20.04 5.68 31.77
CA SER A 130 -19.17 5.84 30.59
C SER A 130 -17.68 5.96 30.94
N ASN A 131 -17.36 6.33 32.18
CA ASN A 131 -16.00 6.42 32.70
C ASN A 131 -15.53 5.12 33.38
N ASN A 132 -16.44 4.16 33.61
CA ASN A 132 -16.13 2.84 34.17
C ASN A 132 -16.06 1.77 33.06
N VAL A 133 -15.12 1.95 32.14
CA VAL A 133 -14.96 1.12 30.95
C VAL A 133 -13.62 0.38 30.96
N SER A 134 -13.55 -0.77 30.27
CA SER A 134 -12.35 -1.60 30.12
C SER A 134 -12.15 -1.96 28.65
N LEU A 135 -10.88 -2.10 28.24
CA LEU A 135 -10.50 -2.62 26.92
C LEU A 135 -10.29 -4.16 26.94
N ASP A 136 -10.55 -4.82 28.08
CA ASP A 136 -10.48 -6.27 28.19
C ASP A 136 -11.40 -6.95 27.16
N GLY A 137 -10.83 -7.89 26.42
CA GLY A 137 -11.58 -8.61 25.38
C GLY A 137 -11.88 -7.75 24.14
N PHE A 138 -11.16 -6.65 23.90
CA PHE A 138 -11.31 -5.86 22.66
C PHE A 138 -11.31 -6.75 21.40
N TRP A 139 -10.36 -7.70 21.32
CA TRP A 139 -10.24 -8.67 20.23
C TRP A 139 -11.08 -9.95 20.41
N GLU A 140 -11.93 -10.04 21.44
CA GLU A 140 -12.81 -11.19 21.62
C GLU A 140 -13.77 -11.29 20.44
N GLY A 141 -13.93 -12.50 19.89
CA GLY A 141 -14.78 -12.74 18.73
C GLY A 141 -14.20 -12.27 17.39
N VAL A 142 -12.95 -11.81 17.33
CA VAL A 142 -12.23 -11.46 16.09
C VAL A 142 -11.39 -12.66 15.62
N THR A 143 -11.55 -13.02 14.35
CA THR A 143 -10.69 -13.99 13.67
C THR A 143 -9.51 -13.27 13.04
N LEU A 144 -8.30 -13.80 13.22
CA LEU A 144 -7.09 -13.30 12.58
C LEU A 144 -6.73 -14.15 11.36
N ALA A 145 -6.10 -13.52 10.37
CA ALA A 145 -5.49 -14.15 9.22
C ALA A 145 -4.45 -15.19 9.65
N THR A 146 -4.39 -16.30 8.90
CA THR A 146 -3.32 -17.29 9.08
C THR A 146 -1.96 -16.68 8.71
N PRO A 147 -0.83 -17.28 9.14
CA PRO A 147 0.49 -16.82 8.73
C PRO A 147 0.70 -16.77 7.22
N GLU A 148 0.15 -17.73 6.47
CA GLU A 148 0.19 -17.76 5.00
C GLU A 148 -0.56 -16.58 4.39
N GLN A 149 -1.78 -16.31 4.86
CA GLN A 149 -2.58 -15.16 4.42
C GLN A 149 -1.89 -13.83 4.77
N THR A 150 -1.33 -13.74 5.97
CA THR A 150 -0.59 -12.55 6.43
C THR A 150 0.66 -12.33 5.57
N LEU A 151 1.41 -13.39 5.28
CA LEU A 151 2.62 -13.34 4.45
C LEU A 151 2.29 -12.94 3.01
N ARG A 152 1.23 -13.51 2.41
CA ARG A 152 0.78 -13.13 1.07
C ARG A 152 0.49 -11.65 0.95
N ARG A 153 -0.32 -11.14 1.88
CA ARG A 153 -0.64 -9.72 1.94
C ARG A 153 0.60 -8.87 2.16
N ALA A 154 1.48 -9.25 3.09
CA ALA A 154 2.72 -8.54 3.36
C ALA A 154 3.64 -8.50 2.13
N ALA A 155 3.78 -9.61 1.39
CA ALA A 155 4.59 -9.68 0.18
C ALA A 155 4.06 -8.75 -0.92
N LEU A 156 2.75 -8.72 -1.14
CA LEU A 156 2.14 -7.85 -2.15
C LEU A 156 2.26 -6.36 -1.80
N ILE A 157 2.18 -5.99 -0.53
CA ILE A 157 2.30 -4.60 -0.08
C ILE A 157 3.76 -4.15 -0.01
N VAL A 158 4.60 -4.94 0.67
CA VAL A 158 5.97 -4.55 1.03
C VAL A 158 6.97 -4.95 -0.04
N ALA A 159 6.90 -6.18 -0.55
CA ALA A 159 7.82 -6.66 -1.59
C ALA A 159 7.29 -6.43 -3.03
N GLN A 160 6.03 -6.02 -3.17
CA GLN A 160 5.35 -5.81 -4.45
C GLN A 160 5.42 -7.03 -5.40
N ARG A 161 5.29 -8.22 -4.84
CA ARG A 161 5.23 -9.51 -5.55
C ARG A 161 4.44 -10.53 -4.74
N VAL A 162 4.07 -11.65 -5.35
CA VAL A 162 3.55 -12.79 -4.59
C VAL A 162 4.68 -13.46 -3.79
N PRO A 163 4.37 -14.13 -2.66
CA PRO A 163 5.35 -14.94 -1.95
C PRO A 163 5.89 -16.08 -2.83
N THR A 164 7.15 -16.43 -2.61
CA THR A 164 7.75 -17.65 -3.17
C THR A 164 7.26 -18.89 -2.41
N ASP A 165 7.38 -20.06 -3.04
CA ASP A 165 7.05 -21.34 -2.39
C ASP A 165 7.90 -21.60 -1.14
N GLU A 166 9.17 -21.20 -1.15
CA GLU A 166 10.05 -21.29 0.02
C GLU A 166 9.59 -20.41 1.18
N GLU A 167 9.16 -19.17 0.88
CA GLU A 167 8.61 -18.26 1.88
C GLU A 167 7.29 -18.81 2.45
N LEU A 168 6.38 -19.32 1.61
CA LEU A 168 5.15 -19.96 2.07
C LEU A 168 5.45 -21.17 2.96
N ALA A 169 6.34 -22.06 2.53
CA ALA A 169 6.73 -23.25 3.30
C ALA A 169 7.31 -22.92 4.68
N SER A 170 7.95 -21.75 4.83
CA SER A 170 8.54 -21.32 6.10
C SER A 170 7.51 -20.97 7.19
N VAL A 171 6.30 -20.57 6.81
CA VAL A 171 5.26 -20.12 7.76
C VAL A 171 4.16 -21.16 8.03
N VAL A 172 4.18 -22.31 7.32
CA VAL A 172 3.21 -23.41 7.48
C VAL A 172 3.16 -23.97 8.91
N SER A 173 4.24 -23.82 9.69
CA SER A 173 4.28 -24.25 11.10
C SER A 173 3.23 -23.53 11.97
N GLY A 174 2.78 -22.36 11.52
CA GLY A 174 1.86 -21.50 12.25
C GLY A 174 2.51 -20.62 13.31
N SER A 175 3.85 -20.61 13.43
CA SER A 175 4.54 -19.90 14.51
C SER A 175 4.68 -18.39 14.23
N GLU A 176 4.43 -17.57 15.25
CA GLU A 176 4.59 -16.10 15.15
C GLU A 176 6.05 -15.68 14.95
N GLU A 177 7.01 -16.49 15.40
CA GLU A 177 8.45 -16.24 15.20
C GLU A 177 8.85 -16.44 13.73
N ASP A 178 8.39 -17.54 13.11
CA ASP A 178 8.65 -17.83 11.70
C ASP A 178 7.96 -16.78 10.80
N LEU A 179 6.72 -16.40 11.12
CA LEU A 179 6.00 -15.34 10.41
C LEU A 179 6.78 -14.02 10.47
N ARG A 180 7.22 -13.61 11.67
CA ARG A 180 7.99 -12.38 11.87
C ARG A 180 9.29 -12.37 11.07
N ALA A 181 10.06 -13.45 11.14
CA ALA A 181 11.32 -13.59 10.43
C ALA A 181 11.12 -13.50 8.90
N THR A 182 10.07 -14.17 8.39
CA THR A 182 9.75 -14.20 6.96
C THR A 182 9.24 -12.86 6.46
N VAL A 183 8.33 -12.20 7.20
CA VAL A 183 7.85 -10.86 6.87
C VAL A 183 9.00 -9.85 6.84
N ARG A 184 9.91 -9.92 7.81
CA ARG A 184 11.12 -9.07 7.80
C ARG A 184 12.02 -9.36 6.60
N GLY A 185 12.08 -10.61 6.15
CA GLY A 185 12.82 -11.03 4.96
C GLY A 185 12.31 -10.41 3.65
N LEU A 186 11.05 -9.97 3.59
CA LEU A 186 10.47 -9.27 2.44
C LEU A 186 11.03 -7.86 2.23
N MET A 187 11.70 -7.29 3.24
CA MET A 187 12.08 -5.88 3.27
C MET A 187 13.42 -5.62 2.58
N ASP A 188 13.56 -6.10 1.35
CA ASP A 188 14.75 -5.93 0.52
C ASP A 188 14.41 -5.75 -0.96
N GLY A 189 15.35 -5.21 -1.74
CA GLY A 189 15.23 -5.02 -3.18
C GLY A 189 14.25 -3.91 -3.63
N ASP A 190 14.00 -3.86 -4.94
CA ASP A 190 13.27 -2.77 -5.60
C ASP A 190 11.81 -2.66 -5.18
N GLY A 191 11.15 -3.78 -4.89
CA GLY A 191 9.77 -3.78 -4.42
C GLY A 191 9.61 -3.07 -3.08
N PHE A 192 10.53 -3.36 -2.15
CA PHE A 192 10.57 -2.68 -0.85
C PHE A 192 10.97 -1.21 -0.97
N HIS A 193 11.92 -0.88 -1.83
CA HIS A 193 12.26 0.51 -2.14
C HIS A 193 11.04 1.30 -2.64
N ARG A 194 10.26 0.73 -3.57
CA ARG A 194 9.02 1.36 -4.06
C ARG A 194 7.96 1.50 -2.96
N PHE A 195 7.77 0.48 -2.12
CA PHE A 195 6.87 0.58 -0.96
C PHE A 195 7.26 1.76 -0.06
N LEU A 196 8.55 1.89 0.30
CA LEU A 196 9.02 2.95 1.18
C LEU A 196 8.84 4.33 0.56
N THR A 197 9.26 4.50 -0.69
CA THR A 197 9.22 5.81 -1.35
C THR A 197 7.79 6.26 -1.65
N THR A 198 6.90 5.36 -2.07
CA THR A 198 5.48 5.71 -2.30
C THR A 198 4.72 5.91 -0.99
N GLY A 199 4.94 5.06 0.02
CA GLY A 199 4.34 5.22 1.34
C GLY A 199 4.78 6.50 2.04
N ALA A 200 6.05 6.89 1.91
CA ALA A 200 6.53 8.18 2.40
C ALA A 200 5.95 9.36 1.61
N ASN A 201 5.82 9.24 0.28
CA ASN A 201 5.22 10.30 -0.54
C ASN A 201 3.71 10.48 -0.27
N ASP A 202 2.99 9.44 0.13
CA ASP A 202 1.60 9.56 0.59
C ASP A 202 1.44 10.42 1.87
N ARG A 203 2.55 10.77 2.52
CA ARG A 203 2.60 11.68 3.67
C ARG A 203 3.25 13.01 3.31
N LEU A 204 4.39 12.97 2.64
CA LEU A 204 5.20 14.17 2.32
C LEU A 204 4.69 14.93 1.09
N PHE A 205 4.07 14.23 0.14
CA PHE A 205 3.49 14.76 -1.10
C PHE A 205 4.49 15.54 -1.99
N THR A 206 5.75 15.13 -2.00
CA THR A 206 6.81 15.78 -2.78
C THR A 206 6.76 15.45 -4.27
N ASP A 207 6.15 14.32 -4.66
CA ASP A 207 5.96 13.96 -6.07
C ASP A 207 4.97 14.91 -6.79
N ALA A 208 4.32 15.81 -6.06
CA ALA A 208 3.53 16.88 -6.65
C ALA A 208 4.35 17.74 -7.63
N PHE A 209 5.66 17.90 -7.38
CA PHE A 209 6.60 18.60 -8.26
C PHE A 209 6.94 17.85 -9.55
N LEU A 210 6.65 16.55 -9.59
CA LEU A 210 6.82 15.68 -10.75
C LEU A 210 5.52 15.51 -11.53
N ALA A 211 4.41 16.03 -11.00
CA ALA A 211 3.12 16.06 -11.66
C ALA A 211 2.77 17.48 -12.10
N ASN A 212 2.21 18.28 -11.19
CA ASN A 212 1.49 19.51 -11.53
C ASN A 212 2.09 20.77 -10.89
N LEU A 213 2.83 20.65 -9.79
CA LEU A 213 3.39 21.81 -9.09
C LEU A 213 4.67 22.29 -9.76
N PHE A 214 4.76 23.62 -9.90
CA PHE A 214 6.03 24.25 -10.20
C PHE A 214 6.98 24.09 -9.00
N PHE A 215 8.27 23.91 -9.28
CA PHE A 215 9.27 23.67 -8.23
C PHE A 215 10.32 24.77 -8.29
N GLU A 216 10.09 25.85 -7.56
CA GLU A 216 10.86 27.09 -7.60
C GLU A 216 12.34 26.85 -7.28
N ALA A 217 12.63 26.04 -6.26
CA ALA A 217 14.02 25.71 -5.90
C ALA A 217 14.79 24.95 -7.00
N ALA A 218 14.09 24.31 -7.94
CA ALA A 218 14.71 23.58 -9.02
C ALA A 218 14.78 24.39 -10.34
N ASP A 219 14.29 25.64 -10.38
CA ASP A 219 14.28 26.46 -11.59
C ASP A 219 15.65 27.09 -11.90
N LEU A 220 16.47 26.35 -12.66
CA LEU A 220 17.80 26.81 -13.11
C LEU A 220 17.75 27.97 -14.12
N ASN A 221 16.59 28.28 -14.70
CA ASN A 221 16.43 29.39 -15.64
C ASN A 221 16.56 30.75 -14.93
N SER A 222 16.20 30.83 -13.65
CA SER A 222 16.05 32.11 -12.93
C SER A 222 16.77 32.17 -11.58
N THR A 223 17.25 31.04 -11.05
CA THR A 223 17.94 31.00 -9.75
C THR A 223 19.41 31.42 -9.85
N VAL A 224 19.88 32.17 -8.84
CA VAL A 224 21.31 32.47 -8.65
C VAL A 224 22.00 31.45 -7.74
N PHE A 225 21.24 30.68 -6.97
CA PHE A 225 21.77 29.98 -5.80
C PHE A 225 22.57 28.73 -6.15
N PHE A 226 22.39 28.16 -7.34
CA PHE A 226 23.12 26.99 -7.85
C PHE A 226 23.88 27.37 -9.12
N PRO A 227 25.00 28.12 -9.01
CA PRO A 227 25.65 28.70 -10.18
C PRO A 227 26.12 27.66 -11.19
N GLN A 228 26.53 26.45 -10.77
CA GLN A 228 26.91 25.37 -11.69
C GLN A 228 25.75 24.98 -12.62
N GLY A 229 24.57 24.71 -12.06
CA GLY A 229 23.37 24.37 -12.83
C GLY A 229 22.85 25.54 -13.66
N THR A 230 22.85 26.75 -13.12
CA THR A 230 22.40 27.96 -13.82
C THR A 230 23.31 28.33 -14.99
N ILE A 231 24.64 28.28 -14.80
CA ILE A 231 25.61 28.51 -15.88
C ILE A 231 25.43 27.47 -16.97
N ARG A 232 25.35 26.18 -16.61
CA ARG A 232 25.07 25.11 -17.59
C ARG A 232 23.78 25.36 -18.35
N TYR A 233 22.68 25.72 -17.66
CA TYR A 233 21.40 26.03 -18.29
C TYR A 233 21.50 27.18 -19.31
N PHE A 234 22.26 28.22 -18.97
CA PHE A 234 22.48 29.38 -19.83
C PHE A 234 23.42 29.09 -21.01
N GLU A 235 24.48 28.31 -20.81
CA GLU A 235 25.44 27.99 -21.87
C GLU A 235 24.93 26.93 -22.85
N ASP A 236 24.13 25.98 -22.36
CA ASP A 236 23.53 24.89 -23.14
C ASP A 236 22.32 25.42 -23.95
N GLN A 237 22.59 26.19 -25.00
CA GLN A 237 21.56 26.70 -25.91
C GLN A 237 21.42 25.75 -27.12
N PRO A 238 20.38 24.91 -27.18
CA PRO A 238 20.27 23.88 -28.20
C PRO A 238 20.00 24.48 -29.59
N GLU A 239 20.67 23.96 -30.61
CA GLU A 239 20.46 24.32 -32.02
C GLU A 239 19.68 23.21 -32.78
N THR A 240 19.55 22.03 -32.18
CA THR A 240 18.90 20.84 -32.76
C THR A 240 17.85 20.23 -31.82
N GLU A 241 16.90 19.46 -32.38
CA GLU A 241 15.90 18.72 -31.57
C GLU A 241 16.56 17.69 -30.62
N GLU A 242 17.71 17.12 -31.00
CA GLU A 242 18.46 16.18 -30.15
C GLU A 242 19.03 16.89 -28.92
N GLU A 243 19.68 18.05 -29.11
CA GLU A 243 20.18 18.89 -28.01
C GLU A 243 19.04 19.43 -27.13
N GLU A 244 17.88 19.77 -27.72
CA GLU A 244 16.68 20.17 -26.95
C GLU A 244 16.21 19.04 -26.02
N LEU A 245 16.22 17.79 -26.51
CA LEU A 245 15.86 16.61 -25.74
C LEU A 245 16.90 16.31 -24.64
N GLU A 246 18.19 16.43 -24.94
CA GLU A 246 19.26 16.29 -23.93
C GLU A 246 19.10 17.32 -22.81
N LYS A 247 18.87 18.60 -23.17
CA LYS A 247 18.61 19.68 -22.21
C LYS A 247 17.39 19.40 -21.36
N PHE A 248 16.31 18.94 -21.98
CA PHE A 248 15.08 18.55 -21.30
C PHE A 248 15.32 17.41 -20.29
N HIS A 249 16.06 16.37 -20.68
CA HIS A 249 16.34 15.22 -19.82
C HIS A 249 17.16 15.60 -18.60
N TRP A 250 18.32 16.24 -18.77
CA TRP A 250 19.18 16.53 -17.63
C TRP A 250 18.50 17.48 -16.63
N ASN A 251 17.73 18.46 -17.14
CA ASN A 251 16.95 19.35 -16.28
C ASN A 251 15.84 18.60 -15.53
N ASN A 252 15.16 17.65 -16.16
CA ASN A 252 14.18 16.82 -15.47
C ASN A 252 14.82 15.86 -14.46
N TRP A 253 16.01 15.34 -14.71
CA TRP A 253 16.75 14.50 -13.76
C TRP A 253 17.22 15.28 -12.54
N TRP A 254 17.59 16.55 -12.73
CA TRP A 254 17.84 17.52 -11.65
C TRP A 254 16.57 17.70 -10.79
N ARG A 255 15.43 17.98 -11.43
CA ARG A 255 14.15 18.16 -10.73
C ARG A 255 13.71 16.89 -10.00
N TRP A 256 13.87 15.72 -10.62
CA TRP A 256 13.59 14.41 -10.02
C TRP A 256 14.43 14.17 -8.76
N GLY A 257 15.73 14.39 -8.85
CA GLY A 257 16.64 14.19 -7.73
C GLY A 257 16.28 15.08 -6.53
N LEU A 258 15.97 16.36 -6.76
CA LEU A 258 15.55 17.27 -5.68
C LEU A 258 14.17 16.93 -5.12
N ALA A 259 13.21 16.55 -5.98
CA ALA A 259 11.85 16.24 -5.55
C ALA A 259 11.82 15.01 -4.64
N ARG A 260 12.51 13.95 -5.04
CA ARG A 260 12.50 12.66 -4.33
C ARG A 260 13.51 12.54 -3.19
N ALA A 261 14.45 13.48 -3.05
CA ALA A 261 15.44 13.48 -1.97
C ALA A 261 14.93 13.08 -0.57
N PRO A 262 13.81 13.61 -0.03
CA PRO A 262 13.34 13.20 1.30
C PRO A 262 12.76 11.79 1.36
N VAL A 263 12.06 11.33 0.32
CA VAL A 263 11.49 9.96 0.31
C VAL A 263 12.58 8.91 0.10
N GLU A 264 13.59 9.25 -0.71
CA GLU A 264 14.78 8.43 -0.92
C GLU A 264 15.65 8.35 0.34
N LEU A 265 15.70 9.43 1.13
CA LEU A 265 16.40 9.44 2.42
C LEU A 265 15.77 8.46 3.40
N ILE A 266 14.44 8.49 3.52
CA ILE A 266 13.70 7.53 4.35
C ILE A 266 13.95 6.10 3.85
N ALA A 267 13.88 5.89 2.52
CA ALA A 267 14.14 4.57 1.94
C ALA A 267 15.55 4.06 2.26
N TYR A 268 16.57 4.90 2.05
CA TYR A 268 17.97 4.58 2.35
C TYR A 268 18.17 4.21 3.83
N ILE A 269 17.58 4.97 4.75
CA ILE A 269 17.70 4.71 6.19
C ILE A 269 17.12 3.35 6.55
N VAL A 270 15.89 3.07 6.12
CA VAL A 270 15.19 1.81 6.46
C VAL A 270 15.85 0.60 5.79
N MET A 271 16.20 0.68 4.51
CA MET A 271 16.81 -0.43 3.77
C MET A 271 18.21 -0.79 4.29
N ASN A 272 18.90 0.15 4.94
CA ASN A 272 20.24 -0.09 5.49
C ASN A 272 20.23 -0.34 7.00
N ASP A 273 19.05 -0.58 7.61
CA ASP A 273 18.90 -0.80 9.06
C ASP A 273 19.60 0.29 9.91
N ARG A 274 19.55 1.54 9.42
CA ARG A 274 20.06 2.71 10.13
C ARG A 274 19.03 3.18 11.16
N SER A 275 19.47 3.99 12.12
CA SER A 275 18.55 4.59 13.09
C SER A 275 17.54 5.46 12.35
N TYR A 276 16.25 5.19 12.53
CA TYR A 276 15.19 5.98 11.92
C TYR A 276 15.21 7.46 12.36
N GLN A 277 15.88 7.80 13.47
CA GLN A 277 16.10 9.21 13.85
C GLN A 277 16.86 10.01 12.78
N GLU A 278 17.62 9.35 11.91
CA GLU A 278 18.34 10.00 10.81
C GLU A 278 17.40 10.72 9.83
N VAL A 279 16.10 10.39 9.79
CA VAL A 279 15.10 11.08 8.94
C VAL A 279 14.93 12.56 9.29
N ILE A 280 15.40 12.99 10.48
CA ILE A 280 15.44 14.40 10.91
C ILE A 280 16.81 14.85 11.43
N THR A 281 17.79 13.95 11.60
CA THR A 281 19.12 14.29 12.13
C THR A 281 20.29 14.13 11.15
N ALA A 282 20.07 13.48 10.00
CA ALA A 282 21.11 13.31 8.98
C ALA A 282 21.71 14.66 8.53
N ASP A 283 23.04 14.66 8.40
CA ASP A 283 23.84 15.77 7.89
C ASP A 283 24.14 15.65 6.38
N TYR A 284 23.27 14.92 5.68
CA TYR A 284 23.31 14.64 4.25
C TYR A 284 21.88 14.55 3.70
N MET A 285 21.77 14.60 2.37
CA MET A 285 20.54 14.31 1.63
C MET A 285 20.80 13.22 0.59
N MET A 286 19.75 12.65 0.02
CA MET A 286 19.93 11.74 -1.11
C MET A 286 20.04 12.53 -2.41
N VAL A 287 21.07 12.20 -3.20
CA VAL A 287 21.34 12.80 -4.51
C VAL A 287 21.37 11.70 -5.56
N ASN A 288 20.93 12.02 -6.78
CA ASN A 288 21.26 11.22 -7.97
C ASN A 288 22.47 11.84 -8.66
N PHE A 289 22.96 11.24 -9.74
CA PHE A 289 24.17 11.75 -10.40
C PHE A 289 24.04 13.21 -10.87
N MET A 290 22.84 13.64 -11.30
CA MET A 290 22.59 15.01 -11.77
C MET A 290 22.56 16.03 -10.62
N THR A 291 21.89 15.70 -9.50
CA THR A 291 21.91 16.57 -8.32
C THR A 291 23.26 16.55 -7.64
N ALA A 292 24.00 15.45 -7.68
CA ALA A 292 25.37 15.37 -7.15
C ALA A 292 26.33 16.32 -7.88
N ASP A 293 26.22 16.42 -9.21
CA ASP A 293 26.98 17.35 -10.05
C ASP A 293 26.67 18.81 -9.69
N ILE A 294 25.39 19.21 -9.77
CA ILE A 294 24.98 20.61 -9.55
C ILE A 294 25.16 21.06 -8.09
N LEU A 295 24.92 20.17 -7.12
CA LEU A 295 25.13 20.46 -5.70
C LEU A 295 26.56 20.24 -5.24
N ASN A 296 27.50 19.92 -6.14
CA ASN A 296 28.91 19.66 -5.83
C ASN A 296 29.08 18.68 -4.66
N SER A 297 28.42 17.52 -4.73
CA SER A 297 28.26 16.62 -3.58
C SER A 297 29.46 15.73 -3.28
N ASP A 298 30.50 15.74 -4.13
CA ASP A 298 31.66 14.83 -4.06
C ASP A 298 31.29 13.32 -4.06
N VAL A 299 30.17 12.97 -4.70
CA VAL A 299 29.69 11.59 -4.83
C VAL A 299 29.89 11.11 -6.26
N GLU A 300 30.50 9.93 -6.42
CA GLU A 300 30.70 9.28 -7.71
C GLU A 300 29.64 8.19 -7.94
N PHE A 301 29.10 8.11 -9.16
CA PHE A 301 28.12 7.12 -9.58
C PHE A 301 28.74 6.17 -10.61
N GLU A 302 28.37 4.88 -10.55
CA GLU A 302 28.81 3.88 -11.52
C GLU A 302 28.04 3.98 -12.86
N THR A 303 26.82 4.52 -12.81
CA THR A 303 25.92 4.67 -13.96
C THR A 303 25.27 6.05 -13.98
N GLU A 304 24.84 6.51 -15.16
CA GLU A 304 24.04 7.73 -15.34
C GLU A 304 22.53 7.43 -15.24
N ASP A 305 22.13 6.48 -14.38
CA ASP A 305 20.71 6.23 -14.09
C ASP A 305 20.25 7.22 -13.00
N HIS A 306 19.38 8.16 -13.37
CA HIS A 306 18.89 9.21 -12.47
C HIS A 306 17.97 8.68 -11.35
N ARG A 307 17.59 7.40 -11.41
CA ARG A 307 16.80 6.70 -10.39
C ARG A 307 17.67 6.10 -9.29
N VAL A 308 19.00 6.06 -9.48
CA VAL A 308 19.95 5.62 -8.45
C VAL A 308 20.28 6.80 -7.53
N PHE A 309 20.15 6.59 -6.23
CA PHE A 309 20.42 7.60 -5.21
C PHE A 309 21.53 7.18 -4.25
N LEU A 310 22.38 8.12 -3.88
CA LEU A 310 23.45 7.96 -2.89
C LEU A 310 23.41 9.12 -1.87
N PRO A 311 23.86 8.90 -0.62
CA PRO A 311 23.95 9.98 0.36
C PRO A 311 25.04 10.97 -0.04
N GLY A 312 24.69 12.26 -0.11
CA GLY A 312 25.58 13.35 -0.50
C GLY A 312 25.26 14.66 0.22
N ARG A 313 26.19 15.61 0.18
CA ARG A 313 26.03 16.93 0.81
C ARG A 313 25.85 18.01 -0.24
N ASN A 314 24.91 18.92 -0.03
CA ASN A 314 24.85 20.18 -0.76
C ASN A 314 26.07 21.06 -0.41
N GLN A 315 26.99 21.20 -1.35
CA GLN A 315 28.14 22.12 -1.30
C GLN A 315 28.15 23.07 -2.52
N GLY A 316 27.05 23.12 -3.26
CA GLY A 316 26.92 23.86 -4.52
C GLY A 316 26.10 25.13 -4.38
N GLN A 317 25.55 25.42 -3.20
CA GLN A 317 24.77 26.62 -2.96
C GLN A 317 25.67 27.85 -2.68
N ILE A 318 25.28 29.01 -3.20
CA ILE A 318 25.84 30.33 -2.84
C ILE A 318 24.79 31.20 -2.12
N VAL A 319 25.19 32.38 -1.67
CA VAL A 319 24.29 33.46 -1.19
C VAL A 319 24.41 34.71 -2.07
N ARG A 320 23.49 35.67 -1.90
CA ARG A 320 23.55 36.96 -2.62
C ARG A 320 24.53 37.92 -1.96
N ASP A 321 25.80 37.82 -2.31
CA ASP A 321 26.85 38.73 -1.82
C ASP A 321 27.26 39.79 -2.85
N ASP A 322 28.22 40.65 -2.49
CA ASP A 322 28.77 41.70 -3.35
C ASP A 322 29.58 41.14 -4.54
N GLN A 323 29.89 39.84 -4.57
CA GLN A 323 30.63 39.17 -5.64
C GLN A 323 29.70 38.60 -6.72
N LEU A 324 28.41 38.44 -6.42
CA LEU A 324 27.41 37.95 -7.36
C LEU A 324 27.10 38.98 -8.45
N VAL A 325 27.37 38.60 -9.70
CA VAL A 325 27.00 39.36 -10.91
C VAL A 325 26.21 38.45 -11.83
N ALA A 326 24.91 38.73 -11.95
CA ALA A 326 23.98 37.98 -12.78
C ALA A 326 23.07 38.92 -13.59
N GLU A 327 22.76 38.54 -14.83
CA GLU A 327 21.82 39.25 -15.72
C GLU A 327 20.88 38.25 -16.38
N PHE A 328 19.57 38.52 -16.35
CA PHE A 328 18.58 37.67 -17.03
C PHE A 328 18.46 38.08 -18.50
N ILE A 329 18.73 37.14 -19.41
CA ILE A 329 18.63 37.33 -20.85
C ILE A 329 17.37 36.61 -21.35
N GLN A 330 16.47 37.38 -21.97
CA GLN A 330 15.20 36.85 -22.45
C GLN A 330 15.42 35.76 -23.51
N GLY A 331 14.93 34.56 -23.23
CA GLY A 331 15.01 33.41 -24.14
C GLY A 331 16.22 32.49 -23.88
N GLU A 332 17.23 32.95 -23.13
CA GLU A 332 18.44 32.16 -22.82
C GLU A 332 18.49 31.77 -21.34
N GLY A 333 18.00 32.64 -20.46
CA GLY A 333 17.97 32.45 -19.00
C GLY A 333 18.94 33.36 -18.25
N LEU A 334 19.27 32.99 -17.01
CA LEU A 334 20.13 33.80 -16.14
C LEU A 334 21.62 33.55 -16.44
N ASN A 335 22.32 34.60 -16.86
CA ASN A 335 23.77 34.56 -17.06
C ASN A 335 24.49 34.98 -15.77
N ILE A 336 25.21 34.06 -15.12
CA ILE A 336 26.05 34.33 -13.95
C ILE A 336 27.50 34.43 -14.40
N THR A 337 28.10 35.62 -14.25
CA THR A 337 29.49 35.88 -14.67
C THR A 337 30.48 35.95 -13.51
N SER A 338 29.97 36.07 -12.28
CA SER A 338 30.74 36.08 -11.04
C SER A 338 29.83 35.70 -9.89
N HIS A 339 30.34 34.94 -8.92
CA HIS A 339 29.67 34.62 -7.67
C HIS A 339 30.71 34.43 -6.55
N GLY A 340 30.28 34.54 -5.30
CA GLY A 340 31.11 34.26 -4.13
C GLY A 340 31.35 32.78 -3.87
N ASP A 341 31.98 32.49 -2.73
CA ASP A 341 32.26 31.12 -2.31
C ASP A 341 30.97 30.32 -2.07
N PHE A 342 31.03 29.01 -2.30
CA PHE A 342 29.97 28.10 -1.89
C PHE A 342 29.84 28.03 -0.36
N ILE A 343 28.61 27.86 0.13
CA ILE A 343 28.34 27.78 1.57
C ILE A 343 28.50 26.35 2.09
N GLU A 344 28.87 26.24 3.38
CA GLU A 344 28.67 25.01 4.13
C GLU A 344 27.17 24.90 4.48
N TYR A 345 26.41 24.18 3.65
CA TYR A 345 24.96 24.04 3.83
C TYR A 345 24.63 23.30 5.14
N PRO A 346 23.82 23.89 6.04
CA PRO A 346 23.53 23.29 7.34
C PRO A 346 22.43 22.22 7.24
N HIS A 347 22.78 21.04 6.71
CA HIS A 347 21.87 19.90 6.52
C HIS A 347 21.10 19.55 7.80
N ALA A 348 19.78 19.50 7.70
CA ALA A 348 18.83 19.12 8.75
C ALA A 348 17.90 18.01 8.22
N SER A 349 18.48 17.05 7.50
CA SER A 349 17.79 15.90 6.91
C SER A 349 16.55 16.31 6.11
N ALA A 350 15.41 15.63 6.27
CA ALA A 350 14.18 15.92 5.55
C ALA A 350 13.71 17.38 5.71
N LEU A 351 13.95 18.01 6.86
CA LEU A 351 13.40 19.32 7.23
C LEU A 351 13.88 20.48 6.34
N ASN A 352 15.07 20.37 5.74
CA ASN A 352 15.57 21.36 4.80
C ASN A 352 15.92 20.79 3.42
N THR A 353 15.36 19.64 3.06
CA THR A 353 15.34 19.29 1.63
C THR A 353 14.57 20.37 0.87
N HIS A 354 15.05 20.71 -0.33
CA HIS A 354 14.42 21.74 -1.17
C HIS A 354 12.94 21.45 -1.42
N SER A 355 12.59 20.18 -1.64
CA SER A 355 11.20 19.77 -1.85
C SER A 355 10.35 19.92 -0.60
N PHE A 356 10.82 19.58 0.61
CA PHE A 356 10.06 19.80 1.85
C PHE A 356 9.77 21.29 2.08
N LEU A 357 10.78 22.16 1.91
CA LEU A 357 10.65 23.61 2.14
C LEU A 357 9.71 24.31 1.14
N ASN A 358 9.63 23.81 -0.11
CA ASN A 358 8.71 24.33 -1.13
C ASN A 358 7.32 23.71 -0.98
N ARG A 359 7.25 22.42 -0.61
CA ARG A 359 5.96 21.72 -0.48
C ARG A 359 5.10 22.27 0.64
N TYR A 360 5.76 22.76 1.69
CA TYR A 360 5.15 23.43 2.83
C TYR A 360 5.53 24.93 2.80
N PRO A 361 4.76 25.74 2.05
CA PRO A 361 5.17 27.09 1.71
C PRO A 361 5.15 28.00 2.95
N THR A 362 6.03 29.00 2.92
CA THR A 362 6.01 30.11 3.86
C THR A 362 5.72 31.42 3.11
N THR A 363 5.22 32.39 3.84
CA THR A 363 5.01 33.76 3.37
C THR A 363 5.40 34.73 4.48
N GLU A 364 5.46 36.02 4.17
CA GLU A 364 5.75 37.08 5.14
C GLU A 364 4.73 37.15 6.30
N THR A 365 3.51 36.66 6.07
CA THR A 365 2.43 36.60 7.07
C THR A 365 2.39 35.27 7.81
N ASN A 366 2.65 34.16 7.11
CA ASN A 366 2.68 32.84 7.72
C ASN A 366 3.96 32.64 8.56
N ARG A 367 5.12 33.14 8.11
CA ARG A 367 6.41 33.12 8.81
C ARG A 367 6.81 31.72 9.30
N ASN A 368 6.88 30.77 8.37
CA ASN A 368 7.25 29.36 8.57
C ASN A 368 6.27 28.53 9.43
N ARG A 369 5.13 29.08 9.82
CA ARG A 369 4.09 28.38 10.57
C ARG A 369 3.54 27.15 9.84
N THR A 370 3.43 27.19 8.51
CA THR A 370 3.06 25.98 7.74
C THR A 370 4.12 24.89 7.87
N ARG A 371 5.42 25.23 7.76
CA ARG A 371 6.53 24.27 7.92
C ARG A 371 6.53 23.69 9.33
N ALA A 372 6.29 24.51 10.36
CA ALA A 372 6.15 24.08 11.73
C ALA A 372 4.98 23.09 11.92
N ARG A 373 3.78 23.42 11.42
CA ARG A 373 2.60 22.52 11.46
C ARG A 373 2.94 21.14 10.90
N TRP A 374 3.54 21.07 9.71
CA TRP A 374 3.85 19.78 9.09
C TRP A 374 5.00 19.04 9.77
N THR A 375 5.95 19.76 10.39
CA THR A 375 6.98 19.16 11.24
C THR A 375 6.35 18.46 12.45
N TYR A 376 5.42 19.13 13.15
CA TYR A 376 4.67 18.52 14.25
C TYR A 376 3.82 17.33 13.81
N TYR A 377 3.14 17.46 12.67
CA TYR A 377 2.28 16.40 12.18
C TYR A 377 3.06 15.14 11.81
N HIS A 378 4.13 15.27 11.02
CA HIS A 378 4.89 14.12 10.51
C HIS A 378 5.81 13.48 11.55
N PHE A 379 6.46 14.29 12.40
CA PHE A 379 7.53 13.83 13.28
C PHE A 379 7.15 13.81 14.77
N LEU A 380 5.98 14.34 15.15
CA LEU A 380 5.48 14.28 16.52
C LEU A 380 4.03 13.76 16.60
N GLY A 381 3.37 13.52 15.47
CA GLY A 381 1.99 13.03 15.43
C GLY A 381 0.98 14.02 15.99
N VAL A 382 1.31 15.32 15.98
CA VAL A 382 0.46 16.39 16.53
C VAL A 382 -0.12 17.25 15.41
N ASP A 383 -1.44 17.24 15.26
CA ASP A 383 -2.15 18.20 14.43
C ASP A 383 -2.46 19.48 15.22
N ILE A 384 -1.60 20.49 15.06
CA ILE A 384 -1.74 21.78 15.74
C ILE A 384 -3.05 22.50 15.38
N GLU A 385 -3.63 22.25 14.21
CA GLU A 385 -4.90 22.89 13.86
C GLU A 385 -6.09 22.31 14.62
N LYS A 386 -5.94 21.11 15.17
CA LYS A 386 -6.95 20.44 16.00
C LYS A 386 -6.69 20.57 17.50
N SER A 387 -5.52 21.09 17.92
CA SER A 387 -5.13 21.10 19.34
C SER A 387 -5.86 22.14 20.21
N ALA A 388 -6.45 23.19 19.61
CA ALA A 388 -7.25 24.18 20.33
C ALA A 388 -8.34 24.83 19.45
N ARG A 389 -9.51 25.10 20.04
CA ARG A 389 -10.60 25.81 19.34
C ARG A 389 -10.22 27.27 19.11
N ARG A 390 -10.26 27.72 17.85
CA ARG A 390 -10.14 29.15 17.52
C ARG A 390 -11.30 29.92 18.14
N THR A 391 -11.01 31.07 18.76
CA THR A 391 -12.06 31.94 19.29
C THR A 391 -12.96 32.45 18.16
N THR A 392 -14.27 32.45 18.40
CA THR A 392 -15.27 33.06 17.50
C THR A 392 -15.75 34.41 18.03
N ASP A 393 -15.19 34.88 19.15
CA ASP A 393 -15.50 36.18 19.73
C ASP A 393 -14.94 37.31 18.85
N SER A 394 -15.84 38.09 18.26
CA SER A 394 -15.48 39.20 17.38
C SER A 394 -14.68 40.31 18.06
N VAL A 395 -14.78 40.45 19.39
CA VAL A 395 -13.98 41.41 20.16
C VAL A 395 -12.55 40.90 20.32
N ALA A 396 -12.39 39.61 20.65
CA ALA A 396 -11.07 38.98 20.71
C ALA A 396 -10.37 38.99 19.35
N LEU A 397 -11.11 38.80 18.25
CA LEU A 397 -10.57 38.82 16.88
C LEU A 397 -10.28 40.23 16.34
N ALA A 398 -10.79 41.28 16.99
CA ALA A 398 -10.55 42.67 16.57
C ALA A 398 -9.22 43.25 17.12
N ASP A 399 -8.48 42.51 17.94
CA ASP A 399 -7.19 42.95 18.47
C ASP A 399 -6.10 42.94 17.39
N THR A 400 -5.58 44.12 17.07
CA THR A 400 -4.52 44.32 16.08
C THR A 400 -3.13 44.47 16.71
N ASN A 401 -3.02 44.46 18.04
CA ASN A 401 -1.76 44.68 18.74
C ASN A 401 -0.95 43.38 18.87
N ASN A 402 -0.38 42.91 17.75
CA ASN A 402 0.33 41.63 17.65
C ASN A 402 -0.38 40.51 18.46
N PRO A 403 -1.58 40.10 18.01
CA PRO A 403 -2.42 39.18 18.77
C PRO A 403 -1.70 37.86 19.09
N THR A 404 -0.77 37.41 18.24
CA THR A 404 0.01 36.17 18.45
C THR A 404 0.90 36.20 19.70
N MET A 405 1.28 37.41 20.15
CA MET A 405 2.10 37.65 21.34
C MET A 405 1.29 38.12 22.55
N ASN A 406 0.24 38.90 22.32
CA ASN A 406 -0.42 39.66 23.37
C ASN A 406 -1.86 39.23 23.68
N ASN A 407 -2.54 38.57 22.75
CA ASN A 407 -3.94 38.19 22.92
C ASN A 407 -4.03 36.76 23.47
N PRO A 408 -4.55 36.55 24.70
CA PRO A 408 -4.65 35.21 25.29
C PRO A 408 -5.37 34.18 24.43
N ALA A 409 -6.30 34.60 23.57
CA ALA A 409 -7.02 33.72 22.65
C ALA A 409 -6.15 33.19 21.49
N CYS A 410 -5.02 33.85 21.20
CA CYS A 410 -4.09 33.47 20.15
C CYS A 410 -2.77 32.92 20.73
N THR A 411 -2.28 33.49 21.85
CA THR A 411 -1.00 33.08 22.45
C THR A 411 -0.94 31.60 22.81
N VAL A 412 -2.08 30.97 23.11
CA VAL A 412 -2.17 29.55 23.47
C VAL A 412 -1.67 28.62 22.36
N CYS A 413 -1.97 28.91 21.09
CA CYS A 413 -1.46 28.13 19.97
C CYS A 413 -0.06 28.59 19.59
N HIS A 414 0.16 29.90 19.60
CA HIS A 414 1.42 30.49 19.15
C HIS A 414 2.59 30.18 20.10
N SER A 415 2.36 29.92 21.39
CA SER A 415 3.43 29.48 22.31
C SER A 415 4.04 28.14 21.93
N LEU A 416 3.29 27.26 21.28
CA LEU A 416 3.77 25.97 20.77
C LEU A 416 4.33 26.12 19.35
N HIS A 417 3.63 26.90 18.53
CA HIS A 417 3.85 26.91 17.09
C HIS A 417 4.98 27.84 16.62
N ASP A 418 5.04 29.06 17.16
CA ASP A 418 5.99 30.08 16.71
C ASP A 418 7.45 29.72 17.00
N PRO A 419 7.80 29.10 18.15
CA PRO A 419 9.18 28.68 18.38
C PRO A 419 9.71 27.71 17.32
N VAL A 420 8.91 26.72 16.91
CA VAL A 420 9.31 25.77 15.85
C VAL A 420 9.39 26.49 14.52
N ALA A 421 8.43 27.38 14.20
CA ALA A 421 8.50 28.20 12.99
C ALA A 421 9.76 29.07 12.94
N GLY A 422 10.20 29.61 14.07
CA GLY A 422 11.44 30.36 14.21
C GLY A 422 12.71 29.56 13.90
N THR A 423 12.69 28.23 14.01
CA THR A 423 13.87 27.42 13.64
C THR A 423 14.15 27.41 12.13
N PHE A 424 13.15 27.71 11.31
CA PHE A 424 13.27 27.83 9.84
C PHE A 424 13.73 29.22 9.38
N GLN A 425 14.14 30.11 10.29
CA GLN A 425 14.44 31.52 10.01
C GLN A 425 15.51 31.80 8.94
N ASN A 426 16.38 30.84 8.64
CA ASN A 426 17.42 31.01 7.60
C ASN A 426 16.96 30.54 6.21
N TYR A 427 15.69 30.19 6.02
CA TYR A 427 15.16 29.70 4.74
C TYR A 427 14.06 30.61 4.21
N GLY A 428 14.28 31.14 3.01
CA GLY A 428 13.33 32.01 2.31
C GLY A 428 12.03 31.31 1.89
N ASN A 429 11.19 32.05 1.17
CA ASN A 429 9.89 31.55 0.68
C ASN A 429 10.07 30.33 -0.23
N GLU A 430 11.03 30.41 -1.15
CA GLU A 430 11.41 29.36 -2.10
C GLU A 430 12.33 28.29 -1.47
N GLY A 431 12.63 28.40 -0.17
CA GLY A 431 13.40 27.39 0.57
C GLY A 431 14.92 27.50 0.43
N PHE A 432 15.43 28.53 -0.24
CA PHE A 432 16.88 28.78 -0.28
C PHE A 432 17.39 29.30 1.06
N TYR A 433 18.56 28.81 1.46
CA TYR A 433 19.26 29.32 2.65
C TYR A 433 19.78 30.75 2.44
N ARG A 434 19.42 31.70 3.32
CA ARG A 434 19.86 33.11 3.33
C ARG A 434 19.77 33.78 1.96
N ASP A 435 18.56 33.79 1.45
CA ASP A 435 18.19 34.18 0.10
C ASP A 435 18.17 35.70 -0.16
N GLN A 436 18.26 36.51 0.90
CA GLN A 436 18.15 37.96 0.81
C GLN A 436 19.47 38.64 0.43
N HIS A 437 19.37 39.88 -0.05
CA HIS A 437 20.54 40.66 -0.45
C HIS A 437 21.51 40.84 0.73
N GLY A 438 22.81 40.64 0.47
CA GLY A 438 23.86 40.59 1.48
C GLY A 438 24.12 39.19 2.05
N GLY A 439 23.22 38.21 1.82
CA GLY A 439 23.43 36.81 2.21
C GLY A 439 23.46 36.55 3.71
N MET A 440 22.87 37.44 4.51
CA MET A 440 22.94 37.41 5.98
C MET A 440 21.69 36.79 6.63
N ASP A 441 20.55 36.79 5.93
CA ASP A 441 19.24 36.41 6.50
C ASP A 441 18.23 36.00 5.41
N SER A 442 17.04 35.60 5.84
CA SER A 442 15.88 35.28 4.98
C SER A 442 14.64 36.14 5.30
N LEU A 443 14.84 37.32 5.86
CA LEU A 443 13.78 38.27 6.20
C LEU A 443 13.39 39.12 4.97
N PRO A 444 12.10 39.23 4.64
CA PRO A 444 11.66 39.99 3.47
C PRO A 444 11.87 41.50 3.64
N ASP A 445 12.13 42.20 2.54
CA ASP A 445 12.29 43.66 2.53
C ASP A 445 11.04 44.39 3.05
N THR A 446 9.85 43.83 2.86
CA THR A 446 8.60 44.38 3.41
C THR A 446 8.57 44.39 4.94
N TYR A 447 9.35 43.54 5.60
CA TYR A 447 9.54 43.55 7.05
C TYR A 447 10.68 44.48 7.48
N LYS A 448 11.80 44.46 6.75
CA LYS A 448 12.96 45.31 7.04
C LYS A 448 12.67 46.79 6.82
N HIS A 449 11.92 47.08 5.75
CA HIS A 449 11.65 48.40 5.22
C HIS A 449 10.19 48.56 4.76
N PRO A 450 9.20 48.40 5.66
CA PRO A 450 7.77 48.50 5.29
C PRO A 450 7.43 49.85 4.63
N GLU A 451 8.15 50.91 4.98
CA GLU A 451 8.00 52.25 4.42
C GLU A 451 8.38 52.35 2.93
N TRP A 452 9.09 51.37 2.36
CA TRP A 452 9.37 51.33 0.91
C TRP A 452 8.15 50.87 0.10
N PHE A 453 7.21 50.19 0.74
CA PHE A 453 6.07 49.54 0.09
C PHE A 453 4.73 50.25 0.38
N SER A 454 4.67 51.07 1.43
CA SER A 454 3.48 51.85 1.78
C SER A 454 3.84 53.19 2.44
N ASP A 455 3.32 54.28 1.86
CA ASP A 455 3.52 55.66 2.36
C ASP A 455 2.97 55.90 3.78
N ASP A 456 2.02 55.06 4.22
CA ASP A 456 1.36 55.15 5.53
C ASP A 456 1.93 54.13 6.55
N ALA A 457 2.94 53.33 6.17
CA ALA A 457 3.54 52.36 7.07
C ALA A 457 4.54 53.02 8.04
N GLU A 458 4.42 52.69 9.32
CA GLU A 458 5.45 53.01 10.30
C GLU A 458 6.65 52.07 10.11
N PRO A 459 7.89 52.54 10.36
CA PRO A 459 9.08 51.68 10.34
C PRO A 459 8.89 50.47 11.25
N GLY A 460 9.30 49.29 10.76
CA GLY A 460 9.23 48.04 11.51
C GLY A 460 10.23 47.99 12.68
N ASP A 461 10.12 46.94 13.49
CA ASP A 461 11.02 46.70 14.63
C ASP A 461 12.40 46.16 14.21
N TYR A 462 12.64 45.95 12.92
CA TYR A 462 13.88 45.38 12.37
C TYR A 462 15.12 46.19 12.76
N VAL A 463 16.19 45.46 13.09
CA VAL A 463 17.54 45.99 13.32
C VAL A 463 18.51 45.28 12.38
N GLU A 464 19.42 46.04 11.77
CA GLU A 464 20.47 45.51 10.91
C GLU A 464 21.20 44.33 11.56
N GLY A 465 21.26 43.21 10.86
CA GLY A 465 21.84 41.94 11.33
C GLY A 465 20.86 41.00 12.02
N ASP A 466 19.57 41.35 12.15
CA ASP A 466 18.55 40.40 12.59
C ASP A 466 18.40 39.27 11.55
N THR A 467 18.32 38.04 12.05
CA THR A 467 18.02 36.84 11.25
C THR A 467 16.61 36.31 11.50
N SER A 468 15.83 36.97 12.36
CA SER A 468 14.52 36.51 12.86
C SER A 468 13.54 37.66 13.06
N PHE A 469 12.24 37.40 12.88
CA PHE A 469 11.19 38.36 13.19
C PHE A 469 11.12 38.67 14.69
N ARG A 470 11.38 39.93 15.09
CA ARG A 470 11.33 40.38 16.50
C ARG A 470 9.94 40.40 17.12
N ASP A 471 8.91 40.43 16.29
CA ASP A 471 7.49 40.40 16.65
C ASP A 471 6.92 38.97 16.61
N MET A 472 7.79 37.94 16.60
CA MET A 472 7.47 36.53 16.74
C MET A 472 8.18 35.96 17.99
N ARG A 473 7.71 34.82 18.52
CA ARG A 473 8.41 34.12 19.60
C ARG A 473 9.76 33.60 19.13
N GLU A 474 10.73 33.60 20.04
CA GLU A 474 12.09 33.11 19.77
C GLU A 474 12.09 31.64 19.34
N ALA A 475 13.01 31.30 18.44
CA ALA A 475 13.18 29.95 17.91
C ALA A 475 13.41 28.94 19.05
N GLY A 476 12.70 27.81 19.01
CA GLY A 476 12.69 26.87 20.12
C GLY A 476 11.73 25.70 19.94
N PHE A 477 11.63 24.87 20.97
CA PHE A 477 10.75 23.70 21.04
C PHE A 477 10.38 23.41 22.50
N ASP A 478 9.09 23.31 22.81
CA ASP A 478 8.56 22.97 24.15
C ASP A 478 9.26 23.68 25.32
N GLY A 479 9.40 25.01 25.21
CA GLY A 479 10.01 25.86 26.23
C GLY A 479 11.54 25.91 26.22
N GLN A 480 12.20 25.08 25.40
CA GLN A 480 13.63 25.16 25.14
C GLN A 480 13.91 26.15 24.00
N LEU A 481 14.91 27.01 24.17
CA LEU A 481 15.33 27.95 23.13
C LEU A 481 16.44 27.32 22.28
N ALA A 482 16.39 27.56 20.96
CA ALA A 482 17.43 27.15 20.05
C ALA A 482 18.75 27.85 20.45
N PRO A 483 19.85 27.11 20.68
CA PRO A 483 21.06 27.67 21.26
C PRO A 483 21.84 28.55 20.28
N ASN A 484 21.64 28.36 18.98
CA ASN A 484 22.34 29.08 17.93
C ASN A 484 21.40 29.28 16.72
N ALA A 485 21.32 30.53 16.27
CA ALA A 485 20.49 30.96 15.15
C ALA A 485 20.94 30.41 13.79
N GLU A 486 22.23 30.07 13.63
CA GLU A 486 22.80 29.57 12.36
C GLU A 486 22.36 28.15 12.04
N ASN A 487 22.11 27.33 13.08
CA ASN A 487 21.82 25.90 12.97
C ASN A 487 20.58 25.47 13.79
N SER A 488 19.66 26.40 14.02
CA SER A 488 18.45 26.17 14.83
C SER A 488 17.59 25.01 14.30
N LEU A 489 17.56 24.77 12.99
CA LEU A 489 16.84 23.65 12.40
C LEU A 489 17.52 22.28 12.64
N GLN A 490 18.86 22.22 12.62
CA GLN A 490 19.62 21.00 12.97
C GLN A 490 19.42 20.65 14.45
N TRP A 491 19.43 21.68 15.30
CA TRP A 491 19.10 21.54 16.71
C TRP A 491 17.66 21.02 16.91
N LEU A 492 16.68 21.57 16.18
CA LEU A 492 15.30 21.10 16.25
C LEU A 492 15.19 19.62 15.89
N GLY A 493 15.82 19.19 14.79
CA GLY A 493 15.83 17.78 14.39
C GLY A 493 16.38 16.86 15.49
N SER A 494 17.45 17.30 16.17
CA SER A 494 18.03 16.55 17.30
C SER A 494 17.08 16.47 18.50
N VAL A 495 16.45 17.58 18.87
CA VAL A 495 15.52 17.62 20.01
C VAL A 495 14.24 16.82 19.73
N ILE A 496 13.70 16.88 18.52
CA ILE A 496 12.54 16.06 18.12
C ILE A 496 12.92 14.58 18.14
N ALA A 497 14.11 14.21 17.65
CA ALA A 497 14.53 12.80 17.63
C ALA A 497 14.60 12.18 19.03
N GLU A 498 14.93 12.98 20.05
CA GLU A 498 14.97 12.58 21.46
C GLU A 498 13.59 12.68 22.16
N ASP A 499 12.58 13.25 21.50
CA ASP A 499 11.24 13.39 22.06
C ASP A 499 10.48 12.04 22.01
N PRO A 500 9.84 11.61 23.11
CA PRO A 500 9.06 10.37 23.13
C PRO A 500 7.99 10.27 22.03
N ARG A 501 7.40 11.41 21.63
CA ARG A 501 6.36 11.44 20.58
C ARG A 501 6.91 11.06 19.20
N PHE A 502 8.22 11.19 18.95
CA PHE A 502 8.82 10.85 17.65
C PHE A 502 8.65 9.38 17.30
N ALA A 503 8.78 8.49 18.28
CA ALA A 503 8.63 7.06 18.06
C ALA A 503 7.18 6.68 17.70
N ALA A 504 6.20 7.17 18.47
CA ALA A 504 4.78 6.96 18.19
C ALA A 504 4.35 7.63 16.86
N ALA A 505 4.90 8.80 16.53
CA ALA A 505 4.68 9.46 15.25
C ALA A 505 5.20 8.63 14.07
N SER A 506 6.33 7.94 14.24
CA SER A 506 6.89 7.05 13.21
C SER A 506 5.97 5.86 12.93
N VAL A 507 5.31 5.30 13.96
CA VAL A 507 4.26 4.28 13.78
C VAL A 507 3.08 4.85 12.98
N LYS A 508 2.58 6.04 13.37
CA LYS A 508 1.48 6.75 12.69
C LYS A 508 1.83 7.19 11.27
N PHE A 509 3.12 7.38 10.97
CA PHE A 509 3.60 7.73 9.64
C PHE A 509 3.38 6.58 8.66
N TRP A 510 3.76 5.36 9.04
CA TRP A 510 3.67 4.16 8.19
C TRP A 510 2.32 3.44 8.24
N TRP A 511 1.49 3.74 9.24
CA TRP A 511 0.17 3.11 9.42
C TRP A 511 -0.68 3.07 8.13
N PRO A 512 -0.85 4.18 7.36
CA PRO A 512 -1.70 4.16 6.18
C PRO A 512 -1.13 3.36 5.01
N ALA A 513 0.19 3.27 4.91
CA ALA A 513 0.87 2.50 3.87
C ALA A 513 0.74 0.99 4.09
N LEU A 514 0.62 0.54 5.35
CA LEU A 514 0.45 -0.87 5.71
C LEU A 514 -1.02 -1.27 5.88
N VAL A 515 -1.74 -0.57 6.76
CA VAL A 515 -3.12 -0.94 7.16
C VAL A 515 -4.15 -0.47 6.14
N GLY A 516 -3.86 0.61 5.40
CA GLY A 516 -4.75 1.15 4.37
C GLY A 516 -5.74 2.23 4.83
N SER A 517 -5.73 2.57 6.11
CA SER A 517 -6.50 3.65 6.71
C SER A 517 -5.57 4.56 7.51
N ASP A 518 -6.01 5.77 7.84
CA ASP A 518 -5.28 6.59 8.81
C ASP A 518 -5.40 6.01 10.22
N ALA A 519 -4.41 6.29 11.06
CA ALA A 519 -4.55 6.00 12.49
C ALA A 519 -5.78 6.75 13.04
N LEU A 520 -6.56 6.08 13.88
CA LEU A 520 -7.78 6.60 14.47
C LEU A 520 -7.49 7.92 15.19
N THR A 521 -8.41 8.86 15.02
CA THR A 521 -8.40 10.14 15.73
C THR A 521 -9.43 10.10 16.85
N PRO A 522 -9.22 10.84 17.94
CA PRO A 522 -10.19 10.91 19.02
C PRO A 522 -11.53 11.48 18.50
N PRO A 523 -12.68 10.91 18.88
CA PRO A 523 -13.98 11.44 18.47
C PRO A 523 -14.20 12.86 19.03
N GLU A 524 -14.78 13.75 18.23
CA GLU A 524 -14.84 15.19 18.58
C GLU A 524 -16.08 15.60 19.39
N ALA A 525 -17.19 14.85 19.27
CA ALA A 525 -18.49 15.21 19.84
C ALA A 525 -19.07 14.08 20.70
N SER A 526 -19.06 14.30 22.02
CA SER A 526 -19.57 13.35 23.04
C SER A 526 -21.04 12.95 22.86
N GLU A 527 -21.81 13.76 22.14
CA GLU A 527 -23.22 13.55 21.83
C GLU A 527 -23.48 12.65 20.61
N ASP A 528 -22.44 12.30 19.85
CA ASP A 528 -22.59 11.49 18.64
C ASP A 528 -22.97 10.03 18.96
N VAL A 529 -23.79 9.44 18.08
CA VAL A 529 -24.17 8.04 18.20
C VAL A 529 -22.94 7.17 17.99
N GLY A 530 -22.61 6.33 18.98
CA GLY A 530 -21.42 5.48 18.95
C GLY A 530 -20.14 6.15 19.43
N PHE A 531 -20.21 7.35 20.01
CA PHE A 531 -19.06 8.07 20.57
C PHE A 531 -18.19 7.17 21.47
N GLN A 532 -18.80 6.44 22.40
CA GLN A 532 -18.06 5.59 23.33
C GLN A 532 -17.33 4.44 22.61
N ASP A 533 -17.96 3.83 21.61
CA ASP A 533 -17.34 2.77 20.80
C ASP A 533 -16.17 3.32 19.97
N GLN A 534 -16.30 4.52 19.41
CA GLN A 534 -15.21 5.18 18.68
C GLN A 534 -14.05 5.56 19.61
N LEU A 535 -14.36 6.07 20.80
CA LEU A 535 -13.36 6.42 21.80
C LEU A 535 -12.58 5.19 22.27
N LEU A 536 -13.26 4.08 22.56
CA LEU A 536 -12.61 2.84 22.97
C LEU A 536 -11.73 2.22 21.86
N ALA A 537 -12.16 2.30 20.60
CA ALA A 537 -11.33 1.85 19.48
C ALA A 537 -10.09 2.75 19.29
N PHE A 538 -10.25 4.07 19.41
CA PHE A 538 -9.14 5.01 19.42
C PHE A 538 -8.16 4.70 20.57
N GLU A 539 -8.65 4.51 21.79
CA GLU A 539 -7.81 4.19 22.95
C GLU A 539 -7.06 2.88 22.75
N ALA A 540 -7.72 1.81 22.29
CA ALA A 540 -7.07 0.53 22.02
C ALA A 540 -5.95 0.67 20.97
N GLN A 541 -6.18 1.42 19.90
CA GLN A 541 -5.17 1.64 18.86
C GLN A 541 -4.04 2.54 19.36
N ASN A 542 -4.36 3.61 20.09
CA ASN A 542 -3.35 4.52 20.62
C ASN A 542 -2.47 3.81 21.65
N THR A 543 -3.03 2.98 22.54
CA THR A 543 -2.24 2.14 23.46
C THR A 543 -1.27 1.24 22.70
N PHE A 544 -1.72 0.58 21.62
CA PHE A 544 -0.84 -0.21 20.76
C PHE A 544 0.28 0.64 20.13
N ILE A 545 -0.06 1.80 19.57
CA ILE A 545 0.89 2.69 18.90
C ILE A 545 1.95 3.23 19.88
N GLU A 546 1.54 3.68 21.06
CA GLU A 546 2.48 4.20 22.07
C GLU A 546 3.40 3.08 22.58
N SER A 547 2.86 1.89 22.89
CA SER A 547 3.67 0.73 23.30
C SER A 547 4.66 0.31 22.22
N LEU A 548 4.24 0.23 20.96
CA LEU A 548 5.14 -0.09 19.85
C LEU A 548 6.18 1.02 19.64
N GLY A 549 5.82 2.29 19.86
CA GLY A 549 6.77 3.41 19.86
C GLY A 549 7.85 3.26 20.93
N GLU A 550 7.49 2.89 22.15
CA GLU A 550 8.46 2.61 23.22
C GLU A 550 9.39 1.43 22.86
N GLU A 551 8.84 0.33 22.33
CA GLU A 551 9.63 -0.81 21.87
C GLU A 551 10.56 -0.42 20.71
N PHE A 552 10.07 0.37 19.76
CA PHE A 552 10.85 0.90 18.64
C PHE A 552 12.02 1.75 19.13
N ALA A 553 11.80 2.65 20.09
CA ALA A 553 12.86 3.48 20.67
C ALA A 553 13.92 2.67 21.43
N ASN A 554 13.53 1.55 22.05
CA ASN A 554 14.43 0.71 22.84
C ASN A 554 15.10 -0.43 22.04
N GLY A 555 14.53 -0.80 20.89
CA GLY A 555 14.90 -1.99 20.13
C GLY A 555 13.87 -3.11 20.29
N ILE A 556 13.04 -3.31 19.25
CA ILE A 556 11.99 -4.32 19.21
C ILE A 556 12.63 -5.72 19.31
N GLN A 557 12.12 -6.56 20.20
CA GLN A 557 12.59 -7.94 20.41
C GLN A 557 14.12 -8.06 20.64
N GLY A 558 14.76 -7.04 21.21
CA GLY A 558 16.21 -7.00 21.43
C GLY A 558 17.03 -6.66 20.19
N GLY A 559 16.38 -6.19 19.12
CA GLY A 559 17.00 -5.59 17.93
C GLY A 559 17.60 -4.21 18.19
N SER A 560 18.01 -3.54 17.11
CA SER A 560 18.57 -2.19 17.18
C SER A 560 17.49 -1.15 17.49
N PRO A 561 17.74 -0.17 18.37
CA PRO A 561 16.88 1.00 18.52
C PRO A 561 16.57 1.65 17.18
N TYR A 562 15.32 2.04 16.99
CA TYR A 562 14.82 2.72 15.81
C TYR A 562 15.05 1.95 14.48
N SER A 563 14.99 0.61 14.48
CA SER A 563 14.99 -0.17 13.22
C SER A 563 13.64 -0.05 12.50
N GLY A 564 13.63 0.65 11.36
CA GLY A 564 12.42 0.82 10.55
C GLY A 564 11.85 -0.50 10.03
N ARG A 565 12.71 -1.48 9.71
CA ARG A 565 12.26 -2.82 9.28
C ARG A 565 11.51 -3.54 10.40
N ASP A 566 12.05 -3.53 11.61
CA ASP A 566 11.42 -4.18 12.75
C ASP A 566 10.07 -3.50 13.08
N LEU A 567 9.99 -2.16 13.01
CA LEU A 567 8.75 -1.40 13.17
C LEU A 567 7.67 -1.85 12.17
N LEU A 568 8.00 -1.90 10.88
CA LEU A 568 7.06 -2.32 9.84
C LEU A 568 6.59 -3.77 10.05
N THR A 569 7.49 -4.65 10.50
CA THR A 569 7.17 -6.06 10.79
C THR A 569 6.16 -6.16 11.93
N GLU A 570 6.33 -5.43 13.03
CA GLU A 570 5.40 -5.48 14.17
C GLU A 570 4.00 -4.95 13.83
N ILE A 571 3.90 -3.94 12.95
CA ILE A 571 2.59 -3.49 12.45
C ILE A 571 1.91 -4.62 11.66
N ILE A 572 2.64 -5.31 10.78
CA ILE A 572 2.11 -6.38 9.92
C ILE A 572 1.64 -7.60 10.73
N VAL A 573 2.39 -8.01 11.76
CA VAL A 573 1.99 -9.19 12.57
C VAL A 573 0.91 -8.87 13.60
N SER A 574 0.56 -7.58 13.77
CA SER A 574 -0.42 -7.14 14.75
C SER A 574 -1.85 -7.56 14.39
N PRO A 575 -2.77 -7.66 15.38
CA PRO A 575 -4.19 -7.86 15.11
C PRO A 575 -4.82 -6.79 14.22
N TRP A 576 -4.30 -5.55 14.23
CA TRP A 576 -4.81 -4.44 13.41
C TRP A 576 -4.62 -4.69 11.91
N PHE A 577 -3.55 -5.38 11.53
CA PHE A 577 -3.33 -5.80 10.16
C PHE A 577 -4.02 -7.14 9.87
N ARG A 578 -4.12 -8.04 10.86
CA ARG A 578 -4.54 -9.43 10.62
C ARG A 578 -6.03 -9.71 10.81
N ALA A 579 -6.83 -8.79 11.33
CA ALA A 579 -8.27 -9.05 11.54
C ALA A 579 -9.01 -9.34 10.21
N THR A 580 -9.67 -10.50 10.10
CA THR A 580 -10.35 -10.95 8.86
C THR A 580 -11.87 -11.02 8.99
N ALA A 581 -12.36 -11.47 10.13
CA ALA A 581 -13.78 -11.70 10.32
C ALA A 581 -14.22 -11.46 11.77
N LEU A 582 -15.51 -11.17 11.93
CA LEU A 582 -16.16 -11.00 13.23
C LEU A 582 -17.16 -12.13 13.45
N THR A 583 -17.17 -12.67 14.67
CA THR A 583 -18.18 -13.63 15.13
C THR A 583 -19.29 -12.90 15.89
N ASP A 584 -20.39 -13.59 16.20
CA ASP A 584 -21.48 -13.04 17.03
C ASP A 584 -21.03 -12.64 18.46
N ALA A 585 -19.84 -13.09 18.89
CA ALA A 585 -19.23 -12.72 20.16
C ALA A 585 -18.41 -11.41 20.09
N ALA A 586 -18.21 -10.83 18.90
CA ALA A 586 -17.43 -9.62 18.73
C ALA A 586 -18.07 -8.43 19.45
N SER A 587 -17.24 -7.61 20.08
CA SER A 587 -17.70 -6.37 20.72
C SER A 587 -18.30 -5.41 19.68
N THR A 588 -19.28 -4.60 20.08
CA THR A 588 -19.84 -3.53 19.25
C THR A 588 -18.77 -2.53 18.84
N THR A 589 -17.82 -2.28 19.73
CA THR A 589 -16.65 -1.41 19.51
C THR A 589 -15.83 -1.84 18.30
N VAL A 590 -15.54 -3.14 18.16
CA VAL A 590 -14.84 -3.65 16.98
C VAL A 590 -15.76 -3.69 15.75
N ALA A 591 -17.03 -4.06 15.91
CA ALA A 591 -17.96 -4.19 14.79
C ALA A 591 -18.32 -2.85 14.10
N VAL A 592 -18.29 -1.74 14.85
CA VAL A 592 -18.58 -0.39 14.35
C VAL A 592 -17.39 0.22 13.61
N ASN A 593 -16.16 -0.17 13.96
CA ASN A 593 -14.94 0.34 13.33
C ASN A 593 -14.40 -0.68 12.31
N ARG A 594 -14.77 -0.52 11.03
CA ARG A 594 -14.38 -1.43 9.93
C ARG A 594 -13.13 -1.00 9.16
N GLU A 595 -12.41 0.00 9.67
CA GLU A 595 -11.30 0.63 8.94
C GLU A 595 -9.95 -0.08 9.15
N TYR A 596 -9.94 -1.24 9.82
CA TYR A 596 -8.74 -2.05 10.06
C TYR A 596 -9.03 -3.53 9.75
N GLY A 597 -7.99 -4.29 9.43
CA GLY A 597 -8.09 -5.70 9.01
C GLY A 597 -7.62 -5.97 7.58
N THR A 598 -8.02 -7.12 7.04
CA THR A 598 -7.73 -7.59 5.68
C THR A 598 -8.72 -7.02 4.67
N HIS A 599 -8.40 -7.12 3.37
CA HIS A 599 -9.20 -6.64 2.23
C HIS A 599 -9.09 -5.13 1.93
N ARG A 600 -7.87 -4.60 1.99
CA ARG A 600 -7.55 -3.27 1.49
C ARG A 600 -7.49 -3.30 -0.04
N LEU A 601 -8.18 -2.38 -0.71
CA LEU A 601 -8.02 -2.19 -2.15
C LEU A 601 -6.56 -1.88 -2.49
N LEU A 602 -6.00 -2.65 -3.43
CA LEU A 602 -4.64 -2.45 -3.91
C LEU A 602 -4.49 -1.09 -4.58
N THR A 603 -3.37 -0.43 -4.35
CA THR A 603 -3.04 0.80 -5.06
C THR A 603 -2.80 0.51 -6.55
N PRO A 604 -2.87 1.51 -7.45
CA PRO A 604 -2.54 1.30 -8.87
C PRO A 604 -1.18 0.62 -9.07
N LEU A 605 -0.17 1.01 -8.28
CA LEU A 605 1.16 0.40 -8.34
C LEU A 605 1.10 -1.06 -7.89
N GLU A 606 0.51 -1.35 -6.74
CA GLU A 606 0.45 -2.73 -6.22
C GLU A 606 -0.31 -3.67 -7.16
N LEU A 607 -1.44 -3.23 -7.74
CA LEU A 607 -2.19 -4.01 -8.73
C LEU A 607 -1.37 -4.24 -10.00
N GLU A 608 -0.65 -3.22 -10.47
CA GLU A 608 0.24 -3.36 -11.63
C GLU A 608 1.35 -4.39 -11.36
N GLN A 609 1.99 -4.31 -10.19
CA GLN A 609 3.08 -5.21 -9.83
C GLN A 609 2.58 -6.64 -9.61
N LYS A 610 1.44 -6.83 -8.94
CA LYS A 610 0.75 -8.13 -8.82
C LYS A 610 0.50 -8.73 -10.20
N SER A 611 -0.06 -7.93 -11.12
CA SER A 611 -0.37 -8.39 -12.48
C SER A 611 0.89 -8.69 -13.29
N ARG A 612 1.96 -7.89 -13.15
CA ARG A 612 3.24 -8.15 -13.82
C ARG A 612 3.87 -9.45 -13.32
N GLU A 613 3.84 -9.68 -12.01
CA GLU A 613 4.43 -10.89 -11.43
C GLU A 613 3.69 -12.15 -11.88
N LEU A 614 2.35 -12.11 -11.88
CA LEU A 614 1.52 -13.25 -12.25
C LEU A 614 1.50 -13.51 -13.76
N LEU A 615 1.52 -12.46 -14.58
CA LEU A 615 1.34 -12.59 -16.04
C LEU A 615 2.66 -12.49 -16.81
N GLY A 616 3.67 -11.79 -16.27
CA GLY A 616 4.99 -11.61 -16.88
C GLY A 616 5.19 -10.29 -17.63
N TRP A 617 4.18 -9.41 -17.71
CA TRP A 617 4.34 -8.06 -18.28
C TRP A 617 3.40 -7.03 -17.64
N THR A 618 3.75 -5.75 -17.82
CA THR A 618 2.96 -4.62 -17.33
C THR A 618 2.01 -4.11 -18.42
N TRP A 619 0.79 -3.72 -18.02
CA TRP A 619 -0.27 -3.30 -18.94
C TRP A 619 0.12 -2.08 -19.76
N GLY A 620 0.36 -2.26 -21.07
CA GLY A 620 0.72 -1.17 -21.97
C GLY A 620 2.10 -0.58 -21.73
N ALA A 621 3.00 -1.30 -21.05
CA ALA A 621 4.34 -0.80 -20.81
C ALA A 621 5.08 -0.47 -22.11
N GLY A 622 5.77 0.67 -22.11
CA GLY A 622 6.65 1.09 -23.18
C GLY A 622 7.59 2.21 -22.72
N GLU A 623 8.71 2.37 -23.42
CA GLU A 623 9.62 3.48 -23.17
C GLU A 623 8.93 4.82 -23.46
N SER A 624 9.12 5.79 -22.58
CA SER A 624 8.56 7.13 -22.74
C SER A 624 9.48 8.19 -22.18
N PHE A 625 9.98 9.04 -23.08
CA PHE A 625 10.83 10.18 -22.76
C PHE A 625 10.09 11.33 -22.06
N TYR A 626 8.75 11.31 -22.07
CA TYR A 626 7.94 12.28 -21.34
C TYR A 626 7.71 11.90 -19.87
N GLN A 627 8.00 10.66 -19.49
CA GLN A 627 7.87 10.22 -18.10
C GLN A 627 9.18 10.38 -17.36
N PHE A 628 9.10 10.83 -16.11
CA PHE A 628 10.28 11.07 -15.30
C PHE A 628 11.08 9.78 -15.02
N ASP A 629 10.45 8.61 -14.96
CA ASP A 629 11.10 7.31 -14.78
C ASP A 629 11.47 6.61 -16.09
N GLY A 630 11.15 7.23 -17.24
CA GLY A 630 11.41 6.73 -18.58
C GLY A 630 10.41 5.68 -19.08
N ILE A 631 9.37 5.35 -18.31
CA ILE A 631 8.46 4.24 -18.61
C ILE A 631 7.02 4.75 -18.57
N TRP A 632 6.24 4.44 -19.60
CA TRP A 632 4.80 4.66 -19.60
C TRP A 632 4.06 3.35 -19.43
N THR A 633 2.98 3.37 -18.67
CA THR A 633 2.07 2.25 -18.43
C THR A 633 0.61 2.74 -18.45
N ASN A 634 -0.33 1.85 -18.73
CA ASN A 634 -1.73 2.22 -18.66
C ASN A 634 -2.17 2.55 -17.22
N LEU A 635 -1.70 1.79 -16.22
CA LEU A 635 -2.22 1.92 -14.86
C LEU A 635 -1.58 3.09 -14.10
N MET A 636 -0.28 3.33 -14.25
CA MET A 636 0.42 4.43 -13.54
C MET A 636 0.35 5.79 -14.24
N ASP A 637 0.11 5.84 -15.55
CA ASP A 637 0.12 7.11 -16.28
C ASP A 637 -1.26 7.51 -16.81
N ARG A 638 -2.01 6.56 -17.38
CA ARG A 638 -3.32 6.86 -17.97
C ARG A 638 -4.46 6.75 -16.98
N PHE A 639 -4.45 5.72 -16.14
CA PHE A 639 -5.58 5.39 -15.26
C PHE A 639 -5.29 5.60 -13.77
N ARG A 640 -4.11 6.11 -13.39
CA ARG A 640 -3.69 6.25 -11.99
C ARG A 640 -4.75 6.87 -11.10
N ILE A 641 -5.24 8.06 -11.47
CA ILE A 641 -6.28 8.77 -10.71
C ILE A 641 -7.63 8.06 -10.80
N TYR A 642 -7.99 7.52 -11.97
CA TYR A 642 -9.25 6.82 -12.18
C TYR A 642 -9.37 5.53 -11.34
N TYR A 643 -8.24 4.88 -11.04
CA TYR A 643 -8.18 3.69 -10.19
C TYR A 643 -7.98 3.98 -8.70
N GLY A 644 -7.75 5.24 -8.30
CA GLY A 644 -7.62 5.63 -6.88
C GLY A 644 -6.22 5.98 -6.40
N GLY A 645 -5.27 6.19 -7.32
CA GLY A 645 -3.98 6.82 -7.03
C GLY A 645 -4.10 8.32 -6.75
N ILE A 646 -2.97 8.93 -6.38
CA ILE A 646 -2.88 10.35 -6.03
C ILE A 646 -2.02 11.12 -7.04
N ASP A 647 -2.15 12.44 -7.08
CA ASP A 647 -1.22 13.34 -7.77
C ASP A 647 -0.35 14.15 -6.80
N SER A 648 -0.53 13.95 -5.49
CA SER A 648 0.16 14.64 -4.39
C SER A 648 -0.13 16.15 -4.30
N ASP A 649 -0.97 16.68 -5.18
CA ASP A 649 -1.32 18.10 -5.25
C ASP A 649 -2.81 18.33 -4.95
N GLY A 650 -3.68 18.07 -5.92
CA GLY A 650 -5.13 18.23 -5.79
C GLY A 650 -5.81 17.01 -5.17
N ILE A 651 -5.23 15.83 -5.34
CA ILE A 651 -5.69 14.54 -4.80
C ILE A 651 -4.56 14.00 -3.94
N ARG A 652 -4.77 13.99 -2.62
CA ARG A 652 -3.77 13.61 -1.61
C ARG A 652 -4.16 12.37 -0.81
N GLU A 653 -5.39 11.94 -0.95
CA GLU A 653 -5.92 10.77 -0.26
C GLU A 653 -6.23 9.69 -1.28
N ARG A 654 -5.82 8.45 -0.96
CA ARG A 654 -6.16 7.28 -1.78
C ARG A 654 -7.61 6.91 -1.53
N SER A 655 -8.34 6.62 -2.60
CA SER A 655 -9.66 6.03 -2.44
C SER A 655 -9.51 4.59 -2.00
N ARG A 656 -10.20 4.22 -0.91
CA ARG A 656 -10.12 2.87 -0.32
C ARG A 656 -11.37 2.02 -0.59
N ALA A 657 -12.42 2.64 -1.12
CA ALA A 657 -13.64 1.95 -1.52
C ALA A 657 -13.71 1.87 -3.05
N LEU A 658 -13.93 0.66 -3.57
CA LEU A 658 -14.07 0.46 -5.02
C LEU A 658 -15.26 1.26 -5.56
N THR A 659 -14.98 2.21 -6.45
CA THR A 659 -16.01 2.98 -7.17
C THR A 659 -16.34 2.32 -8.51
N PRO A 660 -17.50 2.63 -9.13
CA PRO A 660 -17.81 2.14 -10.47
C PRO A 660 -16.74 2.50 -11.52
N LEU A 661 -16.06 3.64 -11.34
CA LEU A 661 -14.99 4.05 -12.24
C LEU A 661 -13.74 3.19 -12.09
N MET A 662 -13.38 2.82 -10.86
CA MET A 662 -12.26 1.93 -10.56
C MET A 662 -12.55 0.52 -11.08
N ALA A 663 -13.78 0.02 -10.89
CA ALA A 663 -14.21 -1.27 -11.41
C ALA A 663 -14.08 -1.34 -12.94
N ASN A 664 -14.49 -0.29 -13.66
CA ASN A 664 -14.31 -0.22 -15.12
C ASN A 664 -12.83 -0.23 -15.54
N VAL A 665 -11.92 0.35 -14.75
CA VAL A 665 -10.48 0.31 -15.04
C VAL A 665 -9.94 -1.10 -14.81
N ALA A 666 -10.28 -1.75 -13.70
CA ALA A 666 -9.87 -3.14 -13.42
C ALA A 666 -10.41 -4.11 -14.48
N GLU A 667 -11.68 -3.98 -14.86
CA GLU A 667 -12.30 -4.77 -15.93
C GLU A 667 -11.58 -4.53 -17.27
N ARG A 668 -11.24 -3.28 -17.59
CA ARG A 668 -10.50 -2.95 -18.80
C ARG A 668 -9.09 -3.57 -18.79
N GLN A 669 -8.41 -3.56 -17.65
CA GLN A 669 -7.11 -4.22 -17.50
C GLN A 669 -7.24 -5.73 -17.74
N ALA A 670 -8.18 -6.39 -17.04
CA ALA A 670 -8.44 -7.82 -17.16
C ALA A 670 -8.73 -8.23 -18.61
N ILE A 671 -9.70 -7.58 -19.26
CA ILE A 671 -10.07 -7.87 -20.66
C ILE A 671 -8.88 -7.71 -21.61
N THR A 672 -8.03 -6.71 -21.38
CA THR A 672 -6.92 -6.42 -22.30
C THR A 672 -5.73 -7.36 -22.08
N MET A 673 -5.49 -7.81 -20.84
CA MET A 673 -4.32 -8.61 -20.50
C MET A 673 -4.57 -10.13 -20.52
N ALA A 674 -5.82 -10.58 -20.32
CA ALA A 674 -6.09 -12.01 -20.17
C ALA A 674 -5.79 -12.83 -21.42
N CYS A 675 -6.21 -12.38 -22.61
CA CYS A 675 -5.95 -13.13 -23.84
C CYS A 675 -4.46 -13.33 -24.13
N PRO A 676 -3.64 -12.25 -24.21
CA PRO A 676 -2.22 -12.44 -24.45
C PRO A 676 -1.59 -13.28 -23.33
N ALA A 677 -2.11 -13.23 -22.10
CA ALA A 677 -1.61 -14.08 -21.03
C ALA A 677 -1.82 -15.56 -21.25
N VAL A 678 -3.05 -15.97 -21.55
CA VAL A 678 -3.33 -17.37 -21.83
C VAL A 678 -2.53 -17.86 -23.03
N VAL A 679 -2.54 -17.08 -24.12
CA VAL A 679 -1.88 -17.47 -25.37
C VAL A 679 -0.37 -17.58 -25.21
N VAL A 680 0.29 -16.57 -24.62
CA VAL A 680 1.74 -16.57 -24.40
C VAL A 680 2.13 -17.67 -23.42
N ASP A 681 1.33 -17.93 -22.38
CA ASP A 681 1.67 -18.94 -21.39
C ASP A 681 1.61 -20.35 -21.98
N PHE A 682 0.53 -20.71 -22.70
CA PHE A 682 0.44 -22.00 -23.37
C PHE A 682 1.50 -22.22 -24.47
N ASP A 683 2.05 -21.13 -25.01
CA ASP A 683 3.14 -21.17 -25.98
C ASP A 683 4.50 -21.57 -25.38
N ARG A 684 4.66 -21.41 -24.07
CA ARG A 684 5.84 -21.85 -23.33
C ARG A 684 5.79 -23.37 -23.14
N GLU A 685 6.97 -23.96 -22.96
CA GLU A 685 7.07 -25.33 -22.43
C GLU A 685 6.33 -25.43 -21.10
N ASP A 686 5.67 -26.56 -20.85
CA ASP A 686 4.76 -26.79 -19.71
C ASP A 686 5.35 -26.29 -18.38
N SER A 687 6.57 -26.72 -18.04
CA SER A 687 7.25 -26.37 -16.79
C SER A 687 7.75 -24.92 -16.69
N ASN A 688 7.66 -24.14 -17.76
CA ASN A 688 8.04 -22.72 -17.80
C ASN A 688 6.81 -21.80 -17.84
N ARG A 689 5.59 -22.36 -17.75
CA ARG A 689 4.35 -21.61 -17.67
C ARG A 689 4.21 -20.94 -16.30
N LEU A 690 3.60 -19.76 -16.29
CA LEU A 690 3.36 -18.96 -15.09
C LEU A 690 2.03 -19.32 -14.42
N LEU A 691 1.00 -19.69 -15.19
CA LEU A 691 -0.34 -19.98 -14.66
C LEU A 691 -0.81 -21.39 -15.03
N PHE A 692 -0.52 -21.84 -16.26
CA PHE A 692 -1.10 -23.06 -16.84
C PHE A 692 -0.12 -24.25 -16.90
N ASP A 693 0.88 -24.30 -16.01
CA ASP A 693 1.72 -25.49 -15.84
C ASP A 693 0.87 -26.72 -15.44
N GLY A 694 1.17 -27.89 -15.98
CA GLY A 694 0.48 -29.13 -15.65
C GLY A 694 -0.90 -29.35 -16.29
N ILE A 695 -1.34 -28.47 -17.20
CA ILE A 695 -2.54 -28.69 -18.04
C ILE A 695 -2.22 -28.40 -19.51
N GLN A 696 -2.70 -29.22 -20.44
CA GLN A 696 -2.51 -28.96 -21.88
C GLN A 696 -3.67 -28.14 -22.45
N ALA A 697 -3.39 -27.33 -23.46
CA ALA A 697 -4.37 -26.46 -24.12
C ALA A 697 -5.53 -27.22 -24.80
N ASP A 698 -5.41 -28.52 -24.98
CA ASP A 698 -6.40 -29.39 -25.61
C ASP A 698 -7.21 -30.23 -24.61
N VAL A 699 -6.97 -30.08 -23.30
CA VAL A 699 -7.80 -30.70 -22.25
C VAL A 699 -9.13 -29.97 -22.16
N THR A 700 -10.18 -30.58 -22.70
CA THR A 700 -11.55 -30.05 -22.66
C THR A 700 -12.33 -30.59 -21.45
N PRO A 701 -13.48 -29.98 -21.09
CA PRO A 701 -14.42 -30.54 -20.11
C PRO A 701 -14.90 -31.97 -20.42
N THR A 702 -14.80 -32.38 -21.68
CA THR A 702 -15.24 -33.70 -22.15
C THR A 702 -14.10 -34.73 -22.20
N PHE A 703 -12.84 -34.31 -22.13
CA PHE A 703 -11.70 -35.21 -22.30
C PHE A 703 -11.72 -36.39 -21.32
N GLN A 704 -11.48 -37.62 -21.80
CA GLN A 704 -11.31 -38.81 -20.95
C GLN A 704 -9.93 -39.41 -21.07
N VAL A 705 -9.50 -39.71 -22.29
CA VAL A 705 -8.18 -40.27 -22.56
C VAL A 705 -7.81 -40.06 -24.01
N ARG A 706 -6.52 -39.96 -24.29
CA ARG A 706 -5.98 -39.92 -25.64
C ARG A 706 -4.66 -40.67 -25.71
N GLN A 707 -4.46 -41.39 -26.81
CA GLN A 707 -3.18 -42.00 -27.12
C GLN A 707 -2.91 -41.99 -28.62
N THR A 708 -1.67 -41.67 -28.98
CA THR A 708 -1.20 -41.62 -30.37
C THR A 708 -0.30 -42.81 -30.69
N TYR A 709 -0.42 -43.35 -31.89
CA TYR A 709 0.24 -44.56 -32.39
C TYR A 709 0.79 -44.35 -33.78
N ASN A 710 1.99 -44.85 -34.05
CA ASN A 710 2.46 -45.06 -35.41
C ASN A 710 1.92 -46.38 -35.92
N VAL A 711 1.31 -46.38 -37.11
CA VAL A 711 0.69 -47.56 -37.72
C VAL A 711 1.65 -48.15 -38.76
N SER A 712 2.43 -49.15 -38.35
CA SER A 712 3.49 -49.74 -39.19
C SER A 712 2.96 -50.78 -40.19
N ALA A 713 1.78 -51.32 -39.94
CA ALA A 713 1.12 -52.31 -40.79
C ALA A 713 0.75 -51.71 -42.16
N GLY A 714 1.30 -52.27 -43.24
CA GLY A 714 1.06 -51.82 -44.62
C GLY A 714 -0.09 -52.51 -45.35
N SER A 715 -0.69 -53.56 -44.75
CA SER A 715 -1.82 -54.27 -45.33
C SER A 715 -2.74 -54.86 -44.26
N ARG A 716 -3.96 -55.21 -44.65
CA ARG A 716 -4.97 -55.80 -43.77
C ARG A 716 -4.48 -57.09 -43.10
N GLU A 717 -3.75 -57.94 -43.81
CA GLU A 717 -3.23 -59.20 -43.26
C GLU A 717 -2.21 -58.99 -42.14
N THR A 718 -1.61 -57.79 -42.09
CA THR A 718 -0.64 -57.38 -41.08
C THR A 718 -1.20 -56.36 -40.11
N ALA A 719 -2.50 -56.06 -40.17
CA ALA A 719 -3.14 -55.02 -39.35
C ALA A 719 -2.86 -55.23 -37.86
N GLU A 720 -2.65 -54.13 -37.16
CA GLU A 720 -2.28 -54.09 -35.76
C GLU A 720 -3.48 -53.66 -34.91
N THR A 721 -3.52 -54.13 -33.66
CA THR A 721 -4.51 -53.70 -32.68
C THR A 721 -3.89 -52.66 -31.75
N PHE A 722 -4.51 -51.48 -31.70
CA PHE A 722 -4.13 -50.37 -30.83
C PHE A 722 -5.20 -50.19 -29.77
N SER A 723 -4.83 -49.88 -28.53
CA SER A 723 -5.76 -49.94 -27.41
C SER A 723 -5.54 -48.84 -26.38
N VAL A 724 -6.60 -48.12 -26.01
CA VAL A 724 -6.58 -47.15 -24.91
C VAL A 724 -7.60 -47.53 -23.84
N SER A 725 -7.28 -47.32 -22.57
CA SER A 725 -8.18 -47.63 -21.45
C SER A 725 -8.64 -46.35 -20.74
N THR A 726 -9.92 -46.29 -20.38
CA THR A 726 -10.48 -45.19 -19.59
C THR A 726 -11.64 -45.64 -18.73
N SER A 727 -11.99 -44.86 -17.70
CA SER A 727 -13.19 -45.11 -16.89
C SER A 727 -14.33 -44.24 -17.40
N LEU A 728 -15.48 -44.86 -17.67
CA LEU A 728 -16.67 -44.15 -18.16
C LEU A 728 -17.84 -44.36 -17.22
N HIS A 729 -18.64 -43.31 -17.03
CA HIS A 729 -19.92 -43.33 -16.36
C HIS A 729 -21.06 -43.60 -17.36
N PRO A 730 -22.27 -44.02 -16.93
CA PRO A 730 -23.39 -44.34 -17.82
C PRO A 730 -24.01 -43.07 -18.45
N ALA A 731 -23.23 -42.40 -19.28
CA ALA A 731 -23.54 -41.21 -20.07
C ALA A 731 -22.94 -41.39 -21.48
N PRO A 732 -23.44 -40.67 -22.50
CA PRO A 732 -22.86 -40.79 -23.83
C PRO A 732 -21.39 -40.37 -23.85
N ALA A 733 -20.63 -41.09 -24.65
CA ALA A 733 -19.22 -40.87 -24.92
C ALA A 733 -18.98 -40.99 -26.42
N VAL A 734 -17.94 -40.33 -26.92
CA VAL A 734 -17.53 -40.35 -28.32
C VAL A 734 -16.12 -40.91 -28.39
N ILE A 735 -15.95 -41.94 -29.21
CA ILE A 735 -14.64 -42.50 -29.56
C ILE A 735 -14.21 -41.84 -30.86
N ASN A 736 -13.15 -41.05 -30.81
CA ASN A 736 -12.54 -40.35 -31.92
C ASN A 736 -11.28 -41.09 -32.37
N ILE A 737 -11.23 -41.44 -33.66
CA ILE A 737 -10.08 -42.06 -34.32
C ILE A 737 -9.60 -41.08 -35.39
N SER A 738 -8.46 -40.43 -35.14
CA SER A 738 -7.96 -39.34 -35.99
C SER A 738 -6.70 -39.76 -36.74
N PHE A 739 -6.60 -39.36 -38.00
CA PHE A 739 -5.36 -39.42 -38.79
C PHE A 739 -4.69 -38.04 -38.73
N LEU A 740 -3.43 -37.97 -38.29
CA LEU A 740 -2.81 -36.70 -37.87
C LEU A 740 -1.71 -36.17 -38.79
N ASN A 741 -1.20 -36.98 -39.71
CA ASN A 741 -0.02 -36.65 -40.49
C ASN A 741 -0.14 -37.04 -41.97
N ASP A 742 -1.27 -36.70 -42.58
CA ASP A 742 -1.50 -36.88 -44.02
C ASP A 742 -0.36 -36.30 -44.86
N TYR A 743 -0.03 -37.01 -45.95
CA TYR A 743 1.08 -36.67 -46.83
C TYR A 743 0.88 -37.31 -48.21
N ALA A 744 0.83 -36.48 -49.25
CA ALA A 744 0.69 -36.92 -50.62
C ALA A 744 1.81 -36.40 -51.53
N GLU A 745 2.37 -37.28 -52.35
CA GLU A 745 3.31 -36.98 -53.43
C GLU A 745 2.87 -37.67 -54.74
N ASP A 746 3.59 -37.43 -55.85
CA ASP A 746 3.24 -37.96 -57.17
C ASP A 746 3.20 -39.51 -57.25
N ASP A 747 3.90 -40.22 -56.35
CA ASP A 747 4.05 -41.68 -56.36
C ASP A 747 3.37 -42.41 -55.18
N GLY A 748 2.69 -41.69 -54.29
CA GLY A 748 2.01 -42.28 -53.15
C GLY A 748 1.24 -41.27 -52.31
N ASP A 749 0.25 -41.77 -51.59
CA ASP A 749 -0.62 -40.99 -50.72
C ASP A 749 -0.75 -41.72 -49.38
N ARG A 750 -0.41 -41.03 -48.28
CA ARG A 750 -0.40 -41.62 -46.94
C ARG A 750 -1.84 -41.68 -46.45
N ASN A 751 -2.35 -42.89 -46.25
CA ASN A 751 -3.75 -43.09 -45.86
C ASN A 751 -3.82 -43.96 -44.62
N LEU A 752 -4.78 -43.68 -43.73
CA LEU A 752 -5.12 -44.55 -42.61
C LEU A 752 -6.30 -45.45 -42.98
N ARG A 753 -6.23 -46.74 -42.65
CA ARG A 753 -7.27 -47.73 -42.95
C ARG A 753 -7.72 -48.41 -41.66
N LEU A 754 -8.98 -48.22 -41.30
CA LEU A 754 -9.59 -48.72 -40.07
C LEU A 754 -10.43 -49.97 -40.37
N ASP A 755 -10.08 -51.12 -39.80
CA ASP A 755 -10.76 -52.41 -40.01
C ASP A 755 -11.91 -52.57 -39.01
N SER A 756 -11.63 -52.60 -37.71
CA SER A 756 -12.66 -52.79 -36.68
C SER A 756 -12.40 -51.98 -35.40
N LEU A 757 -13.48 -51.74 -34.65
CA LEU A 757 -13.50 -51.11 -33.34
C LEU A 757 -14.20 -52.05 -32.34
N THR A 758 -13.49 -52.40 -31.27
CA THR A 758 -14.01 -53.22 -30.16
C THR A 758 -13.90 -52.44 -28.86
N ILE A 759 -14.93 -52.49 -28.01
CA ILE A 759 -14.85 -52.00 -26.63
C ILE A 759 -15.09 -53.17 -25.70
N VAL A 760 -14.18 -53.37 -24.74
CA VAL A 760 -14.32 -54.39 -23.68
C VAL A 760 -14.39 -53.74 -22.31
N ASP A 761 -15.13 -54.37 -21.39
CA ASP A 761 -15.26 -53.93 -19.99
C ASP A 761 -14.12 -54.45 -19.09
N SER A 762 -14.15 -54.14 -17.79
CA SER A 762 -13.11 -54.54 -16.83
C SER A 762 -13.02 -56.06 -16.60
N GLN A 763 -14.07 -56.79 -17.01
CA GLN A 763 -14.11 -58.25 -16.99
C GLN A 763 -13.64 -58.86 -18.31
N ASN A 764 -13.17 -58.03 -19.24
CA ASN A 764 -12.76 -58.38 -20.60
C ASN A 764 -13.93 -58.98 -21.41
N SER A 765 -15.16 -58.53 -21.16
CA SER A 765 -16.35 -58.84 -21.96
C SER A 765 -16.50 -57.81 -23.08
N GLU A 766 -16.72 -58.26 -24.32
CA GLU A 766 -17.03 -57.39 -25.45
C GLU A 766 -18.41 -56.74 -25.27
N VAL A 767 -18.42 -55.42 -25.11
CA VAL A 767 -19.64 -54.61 -24.93
C VAL A 767 -20.03 -53.86 -26.21
N LEU A 768 -19.08 -53.68 -27.13
CA LEU A 768 -19.31 -53.15 -28.48
C LEU A 768 -18.31 -53.78 -29.46
N GLN A 769 -18.77 -54.18 -30.64
CA GLN A 769 -17.95 -54.64 -31.76
C GLN A 769 -18.53 -54.05 -33.04
N LEU A 770 -17.70 -53.33 -33.79
CA LEU A 770 -18.08 -52.67 -35.03
C LEU A 770 -17.06 -52.98 -36.12
N GLU A 771 -17.54 -53.34 -37.29
CA GLU A 771 -16.73 -53.41 -38.52
C GLU A 771 -16.81 -52.03 -39.19
N LEU A 772 -15.69 -51.36 -39.39
CA LEU A 772 -15.68 -49.95 -39.79
C LEU A 772 -15.93 -49.77 -41.30
N GLU A 773 -15.89 -50.84 -42.12
CA GLU A 773 -16.46 -50.78 -43.49
C GLU A 773 -17.94 -50.41 -43.53
N ASP A 774 -18.67 -50.62 -42.43
CA ASP A 774 -20.10 -50.38 -42.34
C ASP A 774 -20.39 -49.02 -41.65
N LEU A 775 -19.39 -48.13 -41.52
CA LEU A 775 -19.48 -46.86 -40.77
C LEU A 775 -20.73 -46.04 -41.13
N ASP A 776 -21.06 -45.94 -42.42
CA ASP A 776 -22.23 -45.19 -42.92
C ASP A 776 -23.59 -45.74 -42.43
N SER A 777 -23.59 -46.97 -41.88
CA SER A 777 -24.76 -47.64 -41.32
C SER A 777 -24.77 -47.69 -39.79
N ILE A 778 -23.70 -47.26 -39.13
CA ILE A 778 -23.58 -47.21 -37.68
C ILE A 778 -24.28 -45.95 -37.17
N GLU A 779 -25.32 -46.12 -36.35
CA GLU A 779 -26.06 -45.01 -35.77
C GLU A 779 -25.16 -44.14 -34.88
N GLY A 780 -25.12 -42.83 -35.16
CA GLY A 780 -24.28 -41.87 -34.42
C GLY A 780 -22.81 -41.82 -34.86
N ALA A 781 -22.38 -42.67 -35.81
CA ALA A 781 -21.03 -42.57 -36.36
C ALA A 781 -20.93 -41.46 -37.41
N THR A 782 -19.79 -40.75 -37.42
CA THR A 782 -19.47 -39.70 -38.39
C THR A 782 -18.03 -39.82 -38.84
N ALA A 783 -17.73 -39.27 -40.02
CA ALA A 783 -16.36 -39.11 -40.51
C ALA A 783 -16.24 -37.75 -41.19
N GLU A 784 -15.22 -36.98 -40.83
CA GLU A 784 -14.93 -35.68 -41.46
C GLU A 784 -14.43 -35.86 -42.90
N CYS A 785 -13.72 -36.96 -43.16
CA CYS A 785 -13.35 -37.40 -44.49
C CYS A 785 -13.09 -38.91 -44.52
N GLY A 786 -13.05 -39.46 -45.73
CA GLY A 786 -12.89 -40.89 -45.96
C GLY A 786 -14.07 -41.52 -46.70
N ASP A 787 -13.99 -42.82 -46.91
CA ASP A 787 -15.03 -43.58 -47.60
C ASP A 787 -15.02 -45.06 -47.17
N SER A 788 -16.20 -45.66 -47.14
CA SER A 788 -16.36 -47.08 -46.84
C SER A 788 -15.84 -47.92 -48.00
N ARG A 789 -14.89 -48.84 -47.72
CA ARG A 789 -14.37 -49.83 -48.68
C ARG A 789 -14.80 -51.22 -48.26
N SER A 790 -14.65 -52.21 -49.14
CA SER A 790 -15.23 -53.55 -48.93
C SER A 790 -14.78 -54.30 -47.67
N ASN A 791 -13.79 -53.82 -46.92
CA ASN A 791 -13.14 -54.51 -45.79
C ASN A 791 -12.46 -53.54 -44.79
N HIS A 792 -12.75 -52.24 -44.85
CA HIS A 792 -12.22 -51.20 -43.96
C HIS A 792 -12.85 -49.84 -44.31
N PHE A 793 -12.74 -48.87 -43.42
CA PHE A 793 -12.90 -47.45 -43.72
C PHE A 793 -11.55 -46.83 -44.07
N ILE A 794 -11.44 -46.11 -45.20
CA ILE A 794 -10.20 -45.38 -45.55
C ILE A 794 -10.34 -43.91 -45.17
N VAL A 795 -9.35 -43.36 -44.46
CA VAL A 795 -9.23 -41.94 -44.11
C VAL A 795 -8.05 -41.36 -44.90
N TRP A 796 -8.33 -40.39 -45.77
CA TRP A 796 -7.41 -39.89 -46.80
C TRP A 796 -6.88 -38.48 -46.56
N GLY A 797 -6.96 -38.03 -45.31
CA GLY A 797 -6.61 -36.66 -44.93
C GLY A 797 -6.57 -36.52 -43.41
N ASN A 798 -6.09 -35.37 -42.93
CA ASN A 798 -6.10 -35.05 -41.50
C ASN A 798 -7.53 -34.87 -40.99
N CYS A 799 -8.15 -35.97 -40.58
CA CYS A 799 -9.58 -36.07 -40.31
C CYS A 799 -9.85 -37.07 -39.19
N THR A 800 -11.02 -36.93 -38.58
CA THR A 800 -11.49 -37.78 -37.49
C THR A 800 -12.70 -38.62 -37.90
N VAL A 801 -12.70 -39.88 -37.47
CA VAL A 801 -13.84 -40.79 -37.45
C VAL A 801 -14.35 -40.89 -36.01
N SER A 802 -15.63 -40.61 -35.80
CA SER A 802 -16.25 -40.58 -34.48
C SER A 802 -17.32 -41.66 -34.35
N VAL A 803 -17.36 -42.36 -33.21
CA VAL A 803 -18.37 -43.38 -32.90
C VAL A 803 -18.94 -43.12 -31.50
N SER A 804 -20.27 -43.03 -31.39
CA SER A 804 -20.93 -42.87 -30.09
C SER A 804 -21.00 -44.20 -29.30
N PHE A 805 -20.81 -44.12 -27.99
CA PHE A 805 -20.93 -45.23 -27.05
C PHE A 805 -21.61 -44.77 -25.76
N ILE A 806 -22.52 -45.59 -25.22
CA ILE A 806 -23.16 -45.33 -23.93
C ILE A 806 -22.98 -46.58 -23.07
N PRO A 807 -22.13 -46.55 -22.03
CA PRO A 807 -21.95 -47.70 -21.16
C PRO A 807 -23.19 -47.89 -20.26
N ALA A 808 -23.56 -49.14 -19.99
CA ALA A 808 -24.73 -49.45 -19.17
C ALA A 808 -24.52 -49.16 -17.67
N LEU A 809 -23.29 -49.27 -17.20
CA LEU A 809 -22.86 -49.04 -15.82
C LEU A 809 -21.48 -48.36 -15.85
N ALA A 810 -21.13 -47.70 -14.75
CA ALA A 810 -19.79 -47.16 -14.59
C ALA A 810 -18.77 -48.31 -14.50
N ASP A 811 -17.76 -48.30 -15.37
CA ASP A 811 -16.70 -49.31 -15.40
C ASP A 811 -15.44 -48.75 -16.10
N THR A 812 -14.34 -49.51 -16.05
CA THR A 812 -13.18 -49.30 -16.90
C THR A 812 -13.38 -50.02 -18.23
N PHE A 813 -13.20 -49.30 -19.32
CA PHE A 813 -13.33 -49.79 -20.69
C PHE A 813 -12.00 -49.70 -21.43
N GLU A 814 -11.70 -50.71 -22.24
CA GLU A 814 -10.59 -50.71 -23.18
C GLU A 814 -11.15 -50.63 -24.61
N VAL A 815 -10.81 -49.53 -25.29
CA VAL A 815 -11.17 -49.29 -26.69
C VAL A 815 -10.03 -49.81 -27.56
N ARG A 816 -10.34 -50.77 -28.42
CA ARG A 816 -9.39 -51.43 -29.34
C ARG A 816 -9.74 -51.11 -30.78
N VAL A 817 -8.78 -50.59 -31.52
CA VAL A 817 -8.91 -50.28 -32.96
C VAL A 817 -7.94 -51.16 -33.73
N VAL A 818 -8.45 -51.88 -34.73
CA VAL A 818 -7.63 -52.61 -35.70
C VAL A 818 -7.38 -51.72 -36.90
N ALA A 819 -6.13 -51.38 -37.17
CA ALA A 819 -5.76 -50.47 -38.25
C ALA A 819 -4.49 -50.89 -39.00
N TYR A 820 -4.40 -50.41 -40.22
CA TYR A 820 -3.22 -50.47 -41.09
C TYR A 820 -3.20 -49.19 -41.94
N GLY A 821 -2.14 -48.93 -42.70
CA GLY A 821 -2.09 -47.72 -43.51
C GLY A 821 -1.14 -47.80 -44.67
N ASP A 822 -1.35 -46.91 -45.63
CA ASP A 822 -0.47 -46.72 -46.77
C ASP A 822 0.64 -45.76 -46.37
N GLN A 823 1.91 -46.16 -46.51
CA GLN A 823 3.03 -45.27 -46.25
C GLN A 823 3.35 -44.46 -47.51
N ALA A 824 3.34 -43.13 -47.38
CA ALA A 824 3.98 -42.21 -48.30
C ALA A 824 4.92 -41.27 -47.52
N GLY A 825 6.05 -40.90 -48.12
CA GLY A 825 7.10 -40.15 -47.43
C GLY A 825 7.85 -40.96 -46.35
N PRO A 826 8.66 -40.29 -45.51
CA PRO A 826 9.54 -40.95 -44.56
C PRO A 826 8.84 -41.50 -43.31
N ASP A 827 7.69 -40.95 -42.94
CA ASP A 827 7.00 -41.29 -41.69
C ASP A 827 5.86 -42.30 -41.90
N GLU A 828 5.56 -43.06 -40.85
CA GLU A 828 4.40 -43.95 -40.79
C GLU A 828 3.11 -43.14 -40.57
N PRO A 829 1.93 -43.66 -40.97
CA PRO A 829 0.66 -43.07 -40.59
C PRO A 829 0.53 -42.94 -39.07
N LEU A 830 0.20 -41.74 -38.61
CA LEU A 830 0.04 -41.40 -37.19
C LEU A 830 -1.45 -41.37 -36.86
N MET A 831 -1.89 -42.37 -36.11
CA MET A 831 -3.28 -42.52 -35.65
C MET A 831 -3.39 -42.09 -34.20
N GLN A 832 -4.49 -41.41 -33.85
CA GLN A 832 -4.86 -41.13 -32.47
C GLN A 832 -6.18 -41.79 -32.12
N ILE A 833 -6.25 -42.40 -30.95
CA ILE A 833 -7.52 -42.82 -30.32
C ILE A 833 -7.76 -41.88 -29.15
N GLN A 834 -8.87 -41.15 -29.20
CA GLN A 834 -9.35 -40.29 -28.13
C GLN A 834 -10.75 -40.73 -27.71
N VAL A 835 -11.02 -40.69 -26.41
CA VAL A 835 -12.37 -40.88 -25.86
C VAL A 835 -12.77 -39.59 -25.17
N ASP A 836 -13.95 -39.10 -25.48
CA ASP A 836 -14.56 -37.93 -24.87
C ASP A 836 -15.91 -38.30 -24.26
N SER A 837 -16.24 -37.74 -23.11
CA SER A 837 -17.61 -37.68 -22.57
C SER A 837 -18.46 -36.76 -23.44
N ASP A 838 -19.75 -37.01 -23.52
CA ASP A 838 -20.72 -36.06 -24.11
C ASP A 838 -21.38 -35.17 -23.03
N ASP A 839 -20.98 -35.36 -21.76
CA ASP A 839 -21.54 -34.67 -20.60
C ASP A 839 -20.46 -33.82 -19.90
N ALA A 840 -20.25 -32.62 -20.42
CA ALA A 840 -19.33 -31.63 -19.84
C ALA A 840 -19.82 -31.11 -18.48
N GLU A 841 -21.13 -30.92 -18.31
CA GLU A 841 -21.74 -30.33 -17.12
C GLU A 841 -21.59 -31.22 -15.87
N SER A 842 -21.54 -32.55 -16.04
CA SER A 842 -21.40 -33.49 -14.92
C SER A 842 -20.16 -33.28 -14.07
N GLY A 843 -19.08 -32.74 -14.64
CA GLY A 843 -17.79 -32.58 -13.97
C GLY A 843 -17.12 -33.90 -13.57
N LEU A 844 -17.50 -35.02 -14.18
CA LEU A 844 -17.01 -36.38 -13.86
C LEU A 844 -15.96 -36.91 -14.84
N SER A 845 -15.64 -36.20 -15.92
CA SER A 845 -14.63 -36.61 -16.88
C SER A 845 -13.21 -36.46 -16.31
N ALA A 846 -12.24 -37.15 -16.90
CA ALA A 846 -10.83 -36.93 -16.56
C ALA A 846 -10.42 -35.46 -16.82
N GLY A 847 -10.87 -34.88 -17.93
CA GLY A 847 -10.66 -33.47 -18.27
C GLY A 847 -11.23 -32.53 -17.22
N ALA A 848 -12.45 -32.78 -16.75
CA ALA A 848 -13.06 -32.02 -15.67
C ALA A 848 -12.22 -32.08 -14.39
N ALA A 849 -11.69 -33.26 -14.03
CA ALA A 849 -10.83 -33.39 -12.87
C ALA A 849 -9.53 -32.58 -13.01
N HIS A 850 -8.87 -32.63 -14.17
CA HIS A 850 -7.68 -31.83 -14.47
C HIS A 850 -7.97 -30.32 -14.44
N ILE A 851 -9.07 -29.90 -15.07
CA ILE A 851 -9.51 -28.51 -15.08
C ILE A 851 -9.80 -28.02 -13.65
N LYS A 852 -10.51 -28.80 -12.83
CA LYS A 852 -10.81 -28.44 -11.44
C LYS A 852 -9.55 -28.32 -10.58
N VAL A 853 -8.55 -29.17 -10.81
CA VAL A 853 -7.23 -29.02 -10.15
C VAL A 853 -6.57 -27.72 -10.58
N LYS A 854 -6.53 -27.42 -11.88
CA LYS A 854 -5.97 -26.14 -12.34
C LYS A 854 -6.74 -24.93 -11.82
N LEU A 855 -8.06 -25.00 -11.72
CA LEU A 855 -8.87 -23.94 -11.11
C LEU A 855 -8.49 -23.73 -9.64
N VAL A 856 -8.23 -24.79 -8.87
CA VAL A 856 -7.72 -24.66 -7.49
C VAL A 856 -6.39 -23.90 -7.48
N ASP A 857 -5.45 -24.27 -8.35
CA ASP A 857 -4.16 -23.57 -8.46
C ASP A 857 -4.37 -22.08 -8.78
N LEU A 858 -5.19 -21.76 -9.77
CA LEU A 858 -5.47 -20.38 -10.19
C LEU A 858 -6.15 -19.55 -9.08
N HIS A 859 -7.10 -20.13 -8.34
CA HIS A 859 -7.71 -19.47 -7.18
C HIS A 859 -6.67 -19.20 -6.10
N GLN A 860 -5.76 -20.14 -5.84
CA GLN A 860 -4.69 -19.94 -4.86
C GLN A 860 -3.69 -18.86 -5.31
N GLU A 861 -3.25 -18.90 -6.56
CA GLU A 861 -2.25 -17.97 -7.10
C GLU A 861 -2.80 -16.55 -7.28
N LEU A 862 -3.98 -16.40 -7.90
CA LEU A 862 -4.56 -15.11 -8.25
C LEU A 862 -5.32 -14.48 -7.08
N LEU A 863 -6.07 -15.29 -6.33
CA LEU A 863 -7.01 -14.83 -5.29
C LEU A 863 -6.55 -15.12 -3.86
N GLY A 864 -5.51 -15.94 -3.67
CA GLY A 864 -5.02 -16.31 -2.34
C GLY A 864 -5.95 -17.26 -1.58
N GLU A 865 -6.88 -17.91 -2.27
CA GLU A 865 -7.86 -18.81 -1.64
C GLU A 865 -7.31 -20.24 -1.51
N THR A 866 -7.51 -20.86 -0.35
CA THR A 866 -7.19 -22.27 -0.15
C THR A 866 -8.44 -23.12 -0.35
N LEU A 867 -8.61 -23.66 -1.56
CA LEU A 867 -9.79 -24.43 -1.97
C LEU A 867 -9.44 -25.90 -2.24
N THR A 868 -10.47 -26.73 -2.38
CA THR A 868 -10.34 -28.11 -2.86
C THR A 868 -11.13 -28.27 -4.15
N SER A 869 -10.87 -29.32 -4.93
CA SER A 869 -11.59 -29.59 -6.18
C SER A 869 -13.12 -29.77 -6.02
N ASN A 870 -13.61 -29.91 -4.78
CA ASN A 870 -15.02 -30.07 -4.46
C ASN A 870 -15.61 -28.83 -3.75
N SER A 871 -14.84 -27.74 -3.62
CA SER A 871 -15.35 -26.47 -3.10
C SER A 871 -16.44 -25.93 -4.03
N ILE A 872 -17.44 -25.25 -3.48
CA ILE A 872 -18.55 -24.69 -4.28
C ILE A 872 -18.00 -23.66 -5.28
N GLU A 873 -17.04 -22.84 -4.87
CA GLU A 873 -16.38 -21.84 -5.71
C GLU A 873 -15.67 -22.46 -6.93
N ILE A 874 -15.08 -23.65 -6.77
CA ILE A 874 -14.46 -24.39 -7.87
C ILE A 874 -15.51 -25.01 -8.79
N GLU A 875 -16.62 -25.49 -8.24
CA GLU A 875 -17.73 -25.97 -9.06
C GLU A 875 -18.32 -24.85 -9.92
N GLU A 876 -18.58 -23.67 -9.34
CA GLU A 876 -19.09 -22.51 -10.08
C GLU A 876 -18.11 -22.04 -11.17
N SER A 877 -16.81 -21.98 -10.86
CA SER A 877 -15.77 -21.64 -11.84
C SER A 877 -15.66 -22.67 -12.96
N TYR A 878 -15.84 -23.96 -12.63
CA TYR A 878 -15.92 -25.02 -13.64
C TYR A 878 -17.16 -24.89 -14.52
N GLN A 879 -18.32 -24.55 -13.95
CA GLN A 879 -19.54 -24.33 -14.74
C GLN A 879 -19.39 -23.11 -15.66
N LEU A 880 -18.80 -22.01 -15.19
CA LEU A 880 -18.45 -20.87 -16.05
C LEU A 880 -17.55 -21.29 -17.23
N LEU A 881 -16.54 -22.11 -16.96
CA LEU A 881 -15.65 -22.66 -17.98
C LEU A 881 -16.43 -23.52 -19.00
N VAL A 882 -17.33 -24.39 -18.54
CA VAL A 882 -18.15 -25.23 -19.42
C VAL A 882 -19.09 -24.39 -20.29
N GLU A 883 -19.78 -23.41 -19.69
CA GLU A 883 -20.70 -22.52 -20.40
C GLU A 883 -19.97 -21.69 -21.47
N THR A 884 -18.83 -21.10 -21.11
CA THR A 884 -18.02 -20.31 -22.05
C THR A 884 -17.42 -21.18 -23.14
N TRP A 885 -16.94 -22.39 -22.81
CA TRP A 885 -16.44 -23.34 -23.81
C TRP A 885 -17.53 -23.78 -24.80
N ALA A 886 -18.73 -24.11 -24.31
CA ALA A 886 -19.85 -24.51 -25.15
C ALA A 886 -20.31 -23.36 -26.06
N ASP A 887 -20.39 -22.13 -25.54
CA ASP A 887 -20.74 -20.94 -26.33
C ASP A 887 -19.69 -20.72 -27.44
N ARG A 888 -18.39 -20.74 -27.10
CA ARG A 888 -17.30 -20.57 -28.07
C ARG A 888 -17.35 -21.57 -29.21
N ARG A 889 -17.58 -22.85 -28.90
CA ARG A 889 -17.70 -23.90 -29.92
C ARG A 889 -18.88 -23.68 -30.87
N SER A 890 -19.91 -22.96 -30.45
CA SER A 890 -21.08 -22.65 -31.27
C SER A 890 -20.88 -21.46 -32.23
N GLN A 891 -19.81 -20.68 -32.04
CA GLN A 891 -19.52 -19.48 -32.84
C GLN A 891 -18.74 -19.80 -34.14
N GLU A 892 -18.75 -18.87 -35.10
CA GLU A 892 -17.87 -18.90 -36.27
C GLU A 892 -16.40 -18.65 -35.83
N ASN A 893 -15.43 -19.18 -36.59
CA ASN A 893 -13.99 -19.08 -36.28
C ASN A 893 -13.57 -19.64 -34.90
N ASN A 894 -14.33 -20.61 -34.38
CA ASN A 894 -14.07 -21.28 -33.09
C ASN A 894 -12.73 -22.04 -32.98
N PHE A 895 -11.96 -22.12 -34.07
CA PHE A 895 -10.62 -22.69 -34.15
C PHE A 895 -9.51 -21.64 -33.98
N GLU A 896 -9.85 -20.35 -34.00
CA GLU A 896 -8.91 -19.25 -33.76
C GLU A 896 -8.84 -18.94 -32.26
N ALA A 897 -7.65 -18.59 -31.77
CA ALA A 897 -7.46 -18.22 -30.36
C ALA A 897 -8.16 -16.89 -29.99
N TRP A 898 -8.55 -16.07 -30.98
CA TRP A 898 -9.42 -14.90 -30.87
C TRP A 898 -9.92 -14.49 -32.26
N SER A 899 -11.05 -13.75 -32.33
CA SER A 899 -11.68 -13.34 -33.60
C SER A 899 -11.66 -11.83 -33.81
N TRP A 900 -10.72 -11.32 -34.62
CA TRP A 900 -10.67 -9.90 -35.01
C TRP A 900 -11.77 -9.57 -36.03
N PRO A 901 -12.53 -8.45 -35.92
CA PRO A 901 -12.30 -7.29 -35.04
C PRO A 901 -13.10 -7.30 -33.73
N ASP A 902 -14.01 -8.25 -33.55
CA ASP A 902 -14.96 -8.29 -32.43
C ASP A 902 -14.27 -8.66 -31.11
N GLU A 903 -13.14 -9.38 -31.19
CA GLU A 903 -12.26 -9.76 -30.09
C GLU A 903 -10.81 -9.48 -30.47
N ASN A 904 -10.09 -8.77 -29.60
CA ASN A 904 -8.73 -8.33 -29.86
C ASN A 904 -7.80 -8.74 -28.75
N CYS A 905 -6.74 -9.47 -29.11
CA CYS A 905 -5.63 -9.76 -28.21
C CYS A 905 -4.50 -8.77 -28.48
N PHE A 906 -4.24 -7.89 -27.51
CA PHE A 906 -3.23 -6.86 -27.62
C PHE A 906 -1.90 -7.36 -27.04
N PHE A 907 -1.00 -7.79 -27.91
CA PHE A 907 0.36 -8.16 -27.54
C PHE A 907 1.25 -6.92 -27.44
N TYR A 908 1.97 -6.78 -26.33
CA TYR A 908 2.77 -5.58 -26.03
C TYR A 908 4.26 -5.77 -26.28
N LEU A 909 4.77 -7.00 -26.18
CA LEU A 909 6.18 -7.30 -26.42
C LEU A 909 6.41 -7.61 -27.91
N GLU A 910 7.46 -7.03 -28.50
CA GLU A 910 7.77 -7.15 -29.93
C GLU A 910 7.86 -8.61 -30.39
N GLU A 911 8.57 -9.44 -29.63
CA GLU A 911 8.72 -10.90 -29.85
C GLU A 911 7.38 -11.67 -29.94
N GLN A 912 6.30 -11.12 -29.36
CA GLN A 912 4.98 -11.76 -29.37
C GLN A 912 4.21 -11.47 -30.67
N TRP A 913 4.38 -10.29 -31.27
CA TRP A 913 3.60 -9.85 -32.44
C TRP A 913 4.41 -9.70 -33.74
N GLU A 914 5.74 -9.81 -33.68
CA GLU A 914 6.60 -9.86 -34.86
C GLU A 914 6.36 -11.12 -35.72
N GLU A 915 6.93 -11.18 -36.92
CA GLU A 915 6.80 -12.33 -37.82
C GLU A 915 7.37 -13.60 -37.16
N GLY A 916 6.53 -14.61 -36.94
CA GLY A 916 6.87 -15.83 -36.21
C GLY A 916 6.58 -15.78 -34.70
N GLY A 917 6.20 -14.62 -34.17
CA GLY A 917 5.70 -14.46 -32.81
C GLY A 917 4.38 -15.22 -32.59
N VAL A 918 4.04 -15.48 -31.31
CA VAL A 918 2.86 -16.26 -30.93
C VAL A 918 1.56 -15.70 -31.51
N ALA A 919 1.46 -14.38 -31.71
CA ALA A 919 0.28 -13.72 -32.27
C ALA A 919 -0.11 -14.22 -33.67
N HIS A 920 0.82 -14.77 -34.45
CA HIS A 920 0.56 -15.26 -35.82
C HIS A 920 0.40 -16.77 -35.92
N ARG A 921 0.71 -17.52 -34.86
CA ARG A 921 0.76 -19.00 -34.88
C ARG A 921 -0.17 -19.66 -33.87
N ALA A 922 -0.70 -18.92 -32.90
CA ALA A 922 -1.67 -19.44 -31.94
C ALA A 922 -2.92 -19.97 -32.66
N GLN A 923 -3.30 -21.20 -32.35
CA GLN A 923 -4.52 -21.86 -32.82
C GLN A 923 -5.26 -22.41 -31.60
N ASP A 924 -6.58 -22.48 -31.69
CA ASP A 924 -7.44 -22.98 -30.62
C ASP A 924 -8.50 -23.96 -31.15
N PRO A 925 -8.09 -25.08 -31.78
CA PRO A 925 -9.03 -26.04 -32.39
C PRO A 925 -10.00 -26.68 -31.39
N HIS A 926 -9.70 -26.60 -30.09
CA HIS A 926 -10.54 -27.11 -29.01
C HIS A 926 -11.30 -26.01 -28.26
N SER A 927 -11.14 -24.74 -28.68
CA SER A 927 -11.75 -23.54 -28.09
C SER A 927 -11.40 -23.30 -26.61
N MET A 928 -10.30 -23.88 -26.11
CA MET A 928 -9.89 -23.82 -24.71
C MET A 928 -9.06 -22.58 -24.39
N LEU A 929 -8.23 -22.06 -25.30
CA LEU A 929 -7.48 -20.82 -25.05
C LEU A 929 -8.44 -19.63 -24.84
N ASN A 930 -9.48 -19.54 -25.67
CA ASN A 930 -10.54 -18.54 -25.50
C ASN A 930 -11.31 -18.73 -24.19
N THR A 931 -11.59 -19.98 -23.83
CA THR A 931 -12.31 -20.31 -22.59
C THR A 931 -11.49 -19.90 -21.36
N TRP A 932 -10.20 -20.27 -21.32
CA TRP A 932 -9.28 -19.86 -20.27
C TRP A 932 -9.13 -18.35 -20.19
N THR A 933 -9.22 -17.64 -21.33
CA THR A 933 -9.22 -16.17 -21.34
C THR A 933 -10.43 -15.62 -20.58
N SER A 934 -11.64 -16.15 -20.83
CA SER A 934 -12.84 -15.75 -20.09
C SER A 934 -12.74 -16.04 -18.59
N VAL A 935 -12.22 -17.22 -18.22
CA VAL A 935 -12.00 -17.58 -16.82
C VAL A 935 -10.97 -16.66 -16.16
N LEU A 936 -9.88 -16.34 -16.85
CA LEU A 936 -8.87 -15.43 -16.32
C LEU A 936 -9.41 -14.00 -16.16
N ILE A 937 -10.26 -13.53 -17.08
CA ILE A 937 -10.97 -12.24 -16.91
C ILE A 937 -11.82 -12.28 -15.65
N TYR A 938 -12.61 -13.34 -15.45
CA TYR A 938 -13.43 -13.51 -14.25
C TYR A 938 -12.58 -13.41 -12.98
N LEU A 939 -11.49 -14.17 -12.89
CA LEU A 939 -10.58 -14.16 -11.73
C LEU A 939 -9.91 -12.79 -11.54
N MET A 940 -9.43 -12.14 -12.61
CA MET A 940 -8.79 -10.82 -12.51
C MET A 940 -9.77 -9.69 -12.13
N THR A 941 -11.08 -9.90 -12.33
CA THR A 941 -12.13 -8.95 -11.88
C THR A 941 -12.70 -9.28 -10.50
N ASP A 942 -12.26 -10.38 -9.90
CA ASP A 942 -12.72 -10.80 -8.58
C ASP A 942 -12.27 -9.82 -7.49
N PHE A 943 -13.06 -9.75 -6.41
CA PHE A 943 -12.76 -8.94 -5.25
C PHE A 943 -11.36 -9.23 -4.68
N TYR A 944 -10.96 -10.50 -4.55
CA TYR A 944 -9.68 -10.91 -3.99
C TYR A 944 -8.50 -10.72 -4.93
N TYR A 945 -8.73 -10.50 -6.24
CA TYR A 945 -7.66 -10.05 -7.12
C TYR A 945 -7.28 -8.61 -6.81
N LEU A 946 -8.29 -7.77 -6.53
CA LEU A 946 -8.14 -6.32 -6.32
C LEU A 946 -7.87 -5.92 -4.86
N HIS A 947 -8.10 -6.81 -3.89
CA HIS A 947 -7.99 -6.49 -2.45
C HIS A 947 -7.10 -7.48 -1.72
N GLU A 948 -6.35 -6.98 -0.72
CA GLU A 948 -5.53 -7.78 0.20
C GLU A 948 -5.63 -7.30 1.65
#